data_AF-A0A956LQ78-F1
#
_entry.id   AF-A0A956LQ78-F1
#
_cell.length_a   1.000
_cell.length_b   1.000
_cell.length_c   1.000
_cell.angle_alpha   90.00
_cell.angle_beta   90.00
_cell.angle_gamma   90.00
#
_symmetry.space_group_name_H-M   'P 1'
#
loop_
_entity.id
_entity.type
_entity.pdbx_description
1 polymer ?
#
loop_
_entity_poly.entity_id
_entity_poly.type
_entity_poly.pdbx_seq_one_letter_code
_entity_poly.pdbx_strand_id
1 'polypeptide(L)'
;MRLHGAPDERGDLLVLGAQLRQLAALADEVGDDANAFGFAPNQVPLALGPADIEQGRGNFEAVVALAQDDIELFDTLAADAWVKVVEYETKSFQVASEAHQLEAQYDASLRELCGSDGTDAPDLERCGEHSGQLAQLRADIDAAALRVTHASQALENNVAAIATEELRFHKIVQNHDNLKKRIDDLQYDPMDGIFSAMWGFDGARSELRDSKAAADCAMIKLDAVNRRAVLEAECKHRRRKEISSGYSVFGWGVPSPSGLAAVNESCKAQRYELELATIRQCAALVTQTTYEDGLDALDTAEQKQLMVYSAEVDEAIRVSALNDQRASSEALVKNLIKDGLLLSIEIEQAEQTRTAAEARVDDTYREVASLLLARARALGQLVEQSPDNPLRNPAFLQARLEAGRRVLRLREAAIRRVYQALRALEYEINQPLPQLRAQLLAARSPLELHELMGCLDHVHEDYRLDWGYPQAYVTDISLREDIFAITDAIEDPVTGDLVSPAAQFQAVLTDPEYVTPDGVIALPFTVSPNEDWLFSRLLCDDRIESIDVKIVGDFLGDGELDVLVRRQGHGGVRRCDSGDMPLWSSVEDYDFELDQVLIQAGVNAWSYAGANSGFAAWPVHGEQWTVAIPPGDLAPANADVDPLSISDIIVRVRHRANTVGPAGSGVFTPSCGG
;
A
#
# COMPACT_ATOMS: atom_id res chain seq x y z
N MET A 1 -13.47 9.43 -0.10
CA MET A 1 -12.80 10.49 0.69
C MET A 1 -11.77 11.17 -0.21
N ARG A 2 -11.95 12.46 -0.57
CA ARG A 2 -10.93 13.25 -1.30
C ARG A 2 -9.91 13.76 -0.30
N LEU A 3 -8.70 13.21 -0.34
CA LEU A 3 -7.54 13.72 0.38
C LEU A 3 -6.88 14.80 -0.48
N HIS A 4 -7.17 16.06 -0.17
CA HIS A 4 -6.30 17.18 -0.52
C HIS A 4 -5.70 17.72 0.77
N GLY A 5 -4.66 17.04 1.24
CA GLY A 5 -3.65 17.67 2.07
C GLY A 5 -2.70 18.41 1.13
N ALA A 6 -2.50 19.71 1.36
CA ALA A 6 -1.52 20.50 0.63
C ALA A 6 -0.14 19.82 0.74
N PRO A 7 0.65 19.75 -0.36
CA PRO A 7 2.00 19.22 -0.31
C PRO A 7 2.83 20.09 0.64
N ASP A 8 3.60 19.45 1.52
CA ASP A 8 4.58 20.14 2.35
C ASP A 8 5.74 20.60 1.44
N GLU A 9 5.54 21.76 0.81
CA GLU A 9 6.47 22.35 -0.18
C GLU A 9 7.91 22.47 0.35
N ARG A 10 8.12 22.49 1.68
CA ARG A 10 9.45 22.56 2.30
C ARG A 10 10.18 21.20 2.29
N GLY A 11 9.46 20.10 2.44
CA GLY A 11 10.03 18.75 2.32
C GLY A 11 10.47 18.47 0.89
N ASP A 12 9.63 18.83 -0.09
CA ASP A 12 9.90 18.65 -1.51
C ASP A 12 11.06 19.53 -2.01
N LEU A 13 11.21 20.76 -1.49
CA LEU A 13 12.33 21.64 -1.82
C LEU A 13 13.68 21.14 -1.27
N LEU A 14 13.70 20.51 -0.10
CA LEU A 14 14.92 19.93 0.47
C LEU A 14 15.36 18.68 -0.29
N VAL A 15 14.41 17.85 -0.70
CA VAL A 15 14.67 16.68 -1.56
C VAL A 15 15.16 17.12 -2.94
N LEU A 16 14.53 18.12 -3.56
CA LEU A 16 14.97 18.70 -4.83
C LEU A 16 16.38 19.31 -4.71
N GLY A 17 16.66 20.06 -3.64
CA GLY A 17 17.99 20.64 -3.41
C GLY A 17 19.09 19.61 -3.15
N ALA A 18 18.76 18.43 -2.60
CA ALA A 18 19.69 17.31 -2.48
C ALA A 18 19.91 16.62 -3.82
N GLN A 19 18.84 16.40 -4.59
CA GLN A 19 18.91 15.80 -5.93
C GLN A 19 19.69 16.69 -6.91
N LEU A 20 19.48 18.02 -6.88
CA LEU A 20 20.24 18.97 -7.71
C LEU A 20 21.73 19.00 -7.36
N ARG A 21 22.09 18.86 -6.07
CA ARG A 21 23.50 18.73 -5.66
C ARG A 21 24.10 17.40 -6.09
N GLN A 22 23.30 16.32 -6.08
CA GLN A 22 23.73 15.02 -6.58
C GLN A 22 23.92 15.05 -8.11
N LEU A 23 23.04 15.75 -8.82
CA LEU A 23 23.15 16.01 -10.26
C LEU A 23 24.35 16.89 -10.60
N ALA A 24 24.63 17.92 -9.80
CA ALA A 24 25.82 18.76 -9.97
C ALA A 24 27.11 17.98 -9.70
N ALA A 25 27.14 17.13 -8.66
CA ALA A 25 28.28 16.26 -8.38
C ALA A 25 28.47 15.19 -9.48
N LEU A 26 27.38 14.65 -10.03
CA LEU A 26 27.42 13.75 -11.18
C LEU A 26 27.89 14.47 -12.46
N ALA A 27 27.50 15.72 -12.66
CA ALA A 27 27.98 16.53 -13.78
C ALA A 27 29.48 16.84 -13.65
N ASP A 28 29.94 17.18 -12.44
CA ASP A 28 31.37 17.35 -12.14
C ASP A 28 32.17 16.04 -12.29
N GLU A 29 31.57 14.87 -12.00
CA GLU A 29 32.18 13.55 -12.21
C GLU A 29 32.27 13.14 -13.69
N VAL A 30 31.31 13.54 -14.52
CA VAL A 30 31.32 13.27 -15.96
C VAL A 30 32.41 14.11 -16.64
N GLY A 31 32.69 15.33 -16.16
CA GLY A 31 33.71 16.21 -16.77
C GLY A 31 33.29 16.73 -18.14
N ASP A 32 33.95 17.81 -18.60
CA ASP A 32 33.59 18.48 -19.87
C ASP A 32 33.89 17.62 -21.12
N ASP A 33 34.71 16.58 -20.98
CA ASP A 33 35.22 15.74 -22.09
C ASP A 33 34.54 14.36 -22.18
N ALA A 34 33.60 14.01 -21.30
CA ALA A 34 32.90 12.73 -21.37
C ALA A 34 31.51 12.82 -22.02
N ASN A 35 31.10 11.72 -22.64
CA ASN A 35 29.78 11.58 -23.21
C ASN A 35 28.69 11.36 -22.13
N ALA A 36 27.43 11.26 -22.56
CA ALA A 36 26.27 11.06 -21.69
C ALA A 36 26.31 9.78 -20.82
N PHE A 37 27.27 8.87 -21.08
CA PHE A 37 27.49 7.63 -20.35
C PHE A 37 28.72 7.69 -19.42
N GLY A 38 29.47 8.80 -19.41
CA GLY A 38 30.64 9.01 -18.56
C GLY A 38 31.95 8.44 -19.11
N PHE A 39 32.06 8.27 -20.44
CA PHE A 39 33.28 7.80 -21.11
C PHE A 39 33.79 8.85 -22.11
N ALA A 40 35.09 8.83 -22.43
CA ALA A 40 35.59 9.67 -23.51
C ALA A 40 35.01 9.23 -24.87
N PRO A 41 34.72 10.14 -25.83
CA PRO A 41 34.03 9.81 -27.08
C PRO A 41 34.69 8.70 -27.92
N ASN A 42 36.02 8.64 -27.90
CA ASN A 42 36.83 7.71 -28.69
C ASN A 42 37.37 6.53 -27.89
N GLN A 43 37.03 6.42 -26.61
CA GLN A 43 37.47 5.32 -25.76
C GLN A 43 36.92 3.98 -26.27
N VAL A 44 37.78 2.97 -26.26
CA VAL A 44 37.44 1.59 -26.62
C VAL A 44 37.53 0.70 -25.38
N PRO A 45 36.47 -0.04 -25.02
CA PRO A 45 36.55 -1.02 -23.96
C PRO A 45 37.23 -2.29 -24.48
N LEU A 46 38.32 -2.69 -23.81
CA LEU A 46 39.05 -3.93 -24.07
C LEU A 46 38.83 -4.91 -22.92
N ALA A 47 38.32 -6.10 -23.23
CA ALA A 47 38.04 -7.15 -22.24
C ALA A 47 38.58 -8.52 -22.66
N LEU A 48 39.30 -8.59 -23.79
CA LEU A 48 39.75 -9.85 -24.36
C LEU A 48 40.86 -10.49 -23.53
N GLY A 49 40.58 -11.65 -22.93
CA GLY A 49 41.55 -12.42 -22.15
C GLY A 49 42.16 -13.61 -22.92
N PRO A 50 43.19 -14.28 -22.35
CA PRO A 50 43.78 -15.49 -22.94
C PRO A 50 42.75 -16.60 -23.20
N ALA A 51 41.80 -16.80 -22.29
CA ALA A 51 40.76 -17.81 -22.42
C ALA A 51 39.78 -17.52 -23.57
N ASP A 52 39.50 -16.25 -23.84
CA ASP A 52 38.66 -15.83 -24.96
C ASP A 52 39.38 -16.07 -26.29
N ILE A 53 40.68 -15.75 -26.35
CA ILE A 53 41.54 -15.99 -27.52
C ILE A 53 41.59 -17.49 -27.86
N GLU A 54 41.77 -18.35 -26.86
CA GLU A 54 41.76 -19.81 -27.03
C GLU A 54 40.43 -20.35 -27.57
N GLN A 55 39.32 -19.69 -27.20
CA GLN A 55 37.98 -20.02 -27.71
C GLN A 55 37.66 -19.36 -29.05
N GLY A 56 38.59 -18.57 -29.60
CA GLY A 56 38.41 -17.83 -30.85
C GLY A 56 37.43 -16.67 -30.75
N ARG A 57 37.15 -16.17 -29.55
CA ARG A 57 36.25 -15.03 -29.33
C ARG A 57 36.91 -13.71 -29.67
N GLY A 58 36.11 -12.76 -30.17
CA GLY A 58 36.50 -11.37 -30.40
C GLY A 58 36.35 -10.49 -29.15
N ASN A 59 36.90 -9.27 -29.21
CA ASN A 59 36.75 -8.31 -28.11
C ASN A 59 35.29 -7.90 -27.89
N PHE A 60 34.53 -7.71 -28.98
CA PHE A 60 33.09 -7.45 -28.89
C PHE A 60 32.36 -8.53 -28.11
N GLU A 61 32.55 -9.80 -28.44
CA GLU A 61 31.91 -10.93 -27.76
C GLU A 61 32.27 -11.00 -26.26
N ALA A 62 33.53 -10.68 -25.90
CA ALA A 62 33.95 -10.60 -24.51
C ALA A 62 33.27 -9.46 -23.73
N VAL A 63 33.14 -8.27 -24.33
CA VAL A 63 32.43 -7.13 -23.70
C VAL A 63 30.92 -7.37 -23.64
N VAL A 64 30.34 -8.03 -24.65
CA VAL A 64 28.93 -8.45 -24.66
C VAL A 64 28.61 -9.36 -23.49
N ALA A 65 29.48 -10.33 -23.18
CA ALA A 65 29.28 -11.22 -22.03
C ALA A 65 29.19 -10.43 -20.71
N LEU A 66 30.06 -9.42 -20.52
CA LEU A 66 30.00 -8.55 -19.34
C LEU A 66 28.72 -7.71 -19.30
N ALA A 67 28.22 -7.26 -20.46
CA ALA A 67 26.95 -6.54 -20.56
C ALA A 67 25.74 -7.41 -20.23
N GLN A 68 25.75 -8.67 -20.68
CA GLN A 68 24.70 -9.63 -20.38
C GLN A 68 24.61 -9.88 -18.86
N ASP A 69 25.73 -10.09 -18.18
CA ASP A 69 25.76 -10.28 -16.72
C ASP A 69 25.13 -9.09 -15.95
N ASP A 70 25.46 -7.86 -16.35
CA ASP A 70 24.91 -6.65 -15.71
C ASP A 70 23.41 -6.46 -16.02
N ILE A 71 22.95 -6.83 -17.23
CA ILE A 71 21.51 -6.82 -17.57
C ILE A 71 20.76 -7.89 -16.76
N GLU A 72 21.30 -9.11 -16.62
CA GLU A 72 20.67 -10.18 -15.84
C GLU A 72 20.54 -9.81 -14.35
N LEU A 73 21.56 -9.14 -13.80
CA LEU A 73 21.50 -8.60 -12.45
C LEU A 73 20.43 -7.51 -12.32
N PHE A 74 20.33 -6.62 -13.32
CA PHE A 74 19.29 -5.60 -13.36
C PHE A 74 17.88 -6.23 -13.47
N ASP A 75 17.70 -7.24 -14.31
CA ASP A 75 16.43 -7.95 -14.49
C ASP A 75 15.95 -8.59 -13.19
N THR A 76 16.84 -9.34 -12.52
CA THR A 76 16.55 -10.02 -11.26
C THR A 76 16.07 -9.03 -10.19
N LEU A 77 16.72 -7.88 -10.06
CA LEU A 77 16.37 -6.87 -9.05
C LEU A 77 15.16 -6.02 -9.45
N ALA A 78 14.95 -5.77 -10.73
CA ALA A 78 13.73 -5.14 -11.23
C ALA A 78 12.51 -6.04 -10.94
N ALA A 79 12.63 -7.35 -11.12
CA ALA A 79 11.59 -8.32 -10.78
C ALA A 79 11.28 -8.36 -9.27
N ASP A 80 12.31 -8.40 -8.41
CA ASP A 80 12.11 -8.34 -6.94
C ASP A 80 11.44 -7.03 -6.51
N ALA A 81 11.87 -5.89 -7.06
CA ALA A 81 11.25 -4.60 -6.78
C ALA A 81 9.78 -4.55 -7.25
N TRP A 82 9.46 -5.15 -8.40
CA TRP A 82 8.08 -5.26 -8.87
C TRP A 82 7.20 -6.07 -7.93
N VAL A 83 7.71 -7.18 -7.38
CA VAL A 83 7.01 -7.95 -6.35
C VAL A 83 6.68 -7.09 -5.13
N LYS A 84 7.58 -6.20 -4.70
CA LYS A 84 7.31 -5.26 -3.58
C LYS A 84 6.22 -4.24 -3.89
N VAL A 85 6.12 -3.78 -5.14
CA VAL A 85 5.01 -2.91 -5.58
C VAL A 85 3.68 -3.66 -5.54
N VAL A 86 3.63 -4.87 -6.09
CA VAL A 86 2.43 -5.71 -6.07
C VAL A 86 2.02 -6.08 -4.63
N GLU A 87 2.99 -6.35 -3.75
CA GLU A 87 2.74 -6.61 -2.32
C GLU A 87 2.06 -5.41 -1.65
N TYR A 88 2.56 -4.19 -1.90
CA TYR A 88 1.97 -2.95 -1.41
C TYR A 88 0.53 -2.77 -1.87
N GLU A 89 0.26 -2.97 -3.16
CA GLU A 89 -1.09 -2.84 -3.74
C GLU A 89 -2.05 -3.88 -3.16
N THR A 90 -1.59 -5.13 -3.05
CA THR A 90 -2.36 -6.24 -2.50
C THR A 90 -2.72 -5.98 -1.04
N LYS A 91 -1.76 -5.58 -0.20
CA LYS A 91 -2.01 -5.26 1.21
C LYS A 91 -2.90 -4.03 1.38
N SER A 92 -2.74 -3.01 0.54
CA SER A 92 -3.63 -1.84 0.54
C SER A 92 -5.08 -2.24 0.26
N PHE A 93 -5.27 -3.12 -0.73
CA PHE A 93 -6.59 -3.65 -1.07
C PHE A 93 -7.16 -4.53 0.04
N GLN A 94 -6.36 -5.40 0.66
CA GLN A 94 -6.78 -6.24 1.78
C GLN A 94 -7.28 -5.40 2.97
N VAL A 95 -6.53 -4.38 3.39
CA VAL A 95 -6.94 -3.48 4.47
C VAL A 95 -8.25 -2.75 4.14
N ALA A 96 -8.41 -2.28 2.90
CA ALA A 96 -9.65 -1.65 2.47
C ALA A 96 -10.85 -2.64 2.47
N SER A 97 -10.61 -3.89 2.06
CA SER A 97 -11.62 -4.95 2.06
C SER A 97 -12.02 -5.34 3.49
N GLU A 98 -11.05 -5.53 4.38
CA GLU A 98 -11.28 -5.83 5.80
C GLU A 98 -12.04 -4.71 6.49
N ALA A 99 -11.69 -3.44 6.22
CA ALA A 99 -12.42 -2.28 6.75
C ALA A 99 -13.88 -2.30 6.29
N HIS A 100 -14.13 -2.56 5.00
CA HIS A 100 -15.49 -2.63 4.47
C HIS A 100 -16.29 -3.81 5.06
N GLN A 101 -15.69 -4.99 5.21
CA GLN A 101 -16.35 -6.15 5.81
C GLN A 101 -16.70 -5.89 7.28
N LEU A 102 -15.77 -5.29 8.03
CA LEU A 102 -15.98 -4.93 9.42
C LEU A 102 -17.09 -3.88 9.57
N GLU A 103 -17.10 -2.85 8.73
CA GLU A 103 -18.20 -1.87 8.67
C GLU A 103 -19.54 -2.54 8.39
N ALA A 104 -19.60 -3.42 7.38
CA ALA A 104 -20.83 -4.12 7.02
C ALA A 104 -21.36 -5.02 8.15
N GLN A 105 -20.47 -5.68 8.91
CA GLN A 105 -20.85 -6.49 10.07
C GLN A 105 -21.51 -5.63 11.17
N TYR A 106 -20.88 -4.50 11.53
CA TYR A 106 -21.46 -3.59 12.52
C TYR A 106 -22.75 -2.92 12.00
N ASP A 107 -22.80 -2.53 10.74
CA ASP A 107 -23.97 -1.91 10.11
C ASP A 107 -25.16 -2.88 10.02
N ALA A 108 -24.92 -4.18 9.87
CA ALA A 108 -25.97 -5.20 9.97
C ALA A 108 -26.59 -5.26 11.37
N SER A 109 -25.77 -5.33 12.43
CA SER A 109 -26.27 -5.32 13.81
C SER A 109 -26.97 -4.01 14.16
N LEU A 110 -26.43 -2.87 13.73
CA LEU A 110 -27.06 -1.57 13.97
C LEU A 110 -28.39 -1.43 13.24
N ARG A 111 -28.53 -1.97 12.02
CA ARG A 111 -29.81 -2.02 11.30
C ARG A 111 -30.86 -2.87 12.01
N GLU A 112 -30.46 -3.98 12.61
CA GLU A 112 -31.39 -4.81 13.37
C GLU A 112 -32.00 -4.02 14.56
N LEU A 113 -31.18 -3.23 15.25
CA LEU A 113 -31.61 -2.47 16.43
C LEU A 113 -32.35 -1.17 16.06
N CYS A 114 -31.77 -0.37 15.16
CA CYS A 114 -32.25 0.98 14.81
C CYS A 114 -33.16 1.06 13.59
N GLY A 115 -33.15 0.04 12.73
CA GLY A 115 -33.76 0.08 11.41
C GLY A 115 -32.81 0.57 10.30
N SER A 116 -33.30 0.54 9.06
CA SER A 116 -32.62 1.04 7.86
C SER A 116 -33.24 2.35 7.40
N ASP A 117 -32.44 3.20 6.79
CA ASP A 117 -32.85 4.48 6.19
C ASP A 117 -33.46 4.33 4.78
N GLY A 118 -33.68 3.08 4.34
CA GLY A 118 -34.06 2.72 2.97
C GLY A 118 -32.89 2.27 2.11
N THR A 119 -31.66 2.27 2.64
CA THR A 119 -30.45 1.73 2.02
C THR A 119 -29.83 0.60 2.87
N ASP A 120 -28.65 0.11 2.50
CA ASP A 120 -27.89 -0.85 3.30
C ASP A 120 -27.27 -0.26 4.58
N ALA A 121 -27.41 1.06 4.81
CA ALA A 121 -26.94 1.74 6.02
C ALA A 121 -27.96 1.69 7.18
N PRO A 122 -27.50 1.72 8.44
CA PRO A 122 -28.37 1.90 9.60
C PRO A 122 -28.88 3.34 9.72
N ASP A 123 -30.17 3.49 10.05
CA ASP A 123 -30.77 4.80 10.32
C ASP A 123 -30.44 5.27 11.74
N LEU A 124 -29.25 5.83 11.94
CA LEU A 124 -28.80 6.30 13.24
C LEU A 124 -29.52 7.60 13.67
N GLU A 125 -29.88 8.47 12.73
CA GLU A 125 -30.56 9.74 13.01
C GLU A 125 -32.00 9.54 13.47
N ARG A 126 -32.69 8.55 12.90
CA ARG A 126 -34.07 8.19 13.25
C ARG A 126 -34.16 6.80 13.87
N CYS A 127 -33.14 6.41 14.62
CA CYS A 127 -33.04 5.10 15.26
C CYS A 127 -34.32 4.71 16.05
N GLY A 128 -34.97 3.64 15.58
CA GLY A 128 -36.20 3.08 16.11
C GLY A 128 -37.47 3.88 15.81
N GLU A 129 -37.44 4.82 14.87
CA GLU A 129 -38.61 5.64 14.51
C GLU A 129 -39.56 4.93 13.55
N HIS A 130 -39.02 4.17 12.60
CA HIS A 130 -39.80 3.54 11.53
C HIS A 130 -39.63 2.02 11.47
N SER A 131 -38.44 1.49 11.80
CA SER A 131 -38.14 0.05 11.73
C SER A 131 -37.10 -0.35 12.78
N GLY A 132 -36.76 -1.65 12.84
CA GLY A 132 -35.83 -2.22 13.81
C GLY A 132 -36.47 -2.63 15.14
N GLN A 133 -35.70 -3.31 15.99
CA GLN A 133 -36.16 -3.78 17.30
C GLN A 133 -36.67 -2.64 18.18
N LEU A 134 -36.05 -1.46 18.13
CA LEU A 134 -36.51 -0.28 18.89
C LEU A 134 -37.89 0.22 18.44
N ALA A 135 -38.21 0.13 17.14
CA ALA A 135 -39.54 0.49 16.65
C ALA A 135 -40.58 -0.54 17.11
N GLN A 136 -40.23 -1.83 17.11
CA GLN A 136 -41.11 -2.89 17.62
C GLN A 136 -41.39 -2.73 19.12
N LEU A 137 -40.36 -2.50 19.93
CA LEU A 137 -40.54 -2.27 21.37
C LEU A 137 -41.43 -1.06 21.67
N ARG A 138 -41.38 -0.02 20.83
CA ARG A 138 -42.30 1.13 20.93
C ARG A 138 -43.73 0.76 20.58
N ALA A 139 -43.93 0.01 19.51
CA ALA A 139 -45.25 -0.49 19.16
C ALA A 139 -45.84 -1.34 20.31
N ASP A 140 -45.02 -2.12 21.01
CA ASP A 140 -45.45 -2.89 22.19
C ASP A 140 -45.83 -1.97 23.37
N ILE A 141 -45.11 -0.87 23.58
CA ILE A 141 -45.43 0.15 24.60
C ILE A 141 -46.76 0.84 24.27
N ASP A 142 -46.95 1.27 23.02
CA ASP A 142 -48.18 1.91 22.55
C ASP A 142 -49.36 0.95 22.62
N ALA A 143 -49.17 -0.32 22.27
CA ALA A 143 -50.20 -1.35 22.39
C ALA A 143 -50.59 -1.61 23.85
N ALA A 144 -49.62 -1.66 24.77
CA ALA A 144 -49.90 -1.79 26.20
C ALA A 144 -50.61 -0.56 26.77
N ALA A 145 -50.21 0.65 26.35
CA ALA A 145 -50.90 1.89 26.71
C ALA A 145 -52.35 1.90 26.22
N LEU A 146 -52.61 1.45 24.99
CA LEU A 146 -53.96 1.35 24.43
C LEU A 146 -54.83 0.36 25.22
N ARG A 147 -54.27 -0.78 25.68
CA ARG A 147 -54.98 -1.72 26.56
C ARG A 147 -55.38 -1.08 27.87
N VAL A 148 -54.49 -0.31 28.51
CA VAL A 148 -54.85 0.46 29.73
C VAL A 148 -55.99 1.42 29.44
N THR A 149 -55.93 2.15 28.32
CA THR A 149 -56.99 3.08 27.91
C THR A 149 -58.34 2.39 27.72
N HIS A 150 -58.38 1.30 26.95
CA HIS A 150 -59.63 0.58 26.69
C HIS A 150 -60.20 -0.03 27.97
N ALA A 151 -59.36 -0.65 28.81
CA ALA A 151 -59.81 -1.25 30.06
C ALA A 151 -60.30 -0.19 31.07
N SER A 152 -59.65 0.98 31.13
CA SER A 152 -60.07 2.10 31.99
C SER A 152 -61.42 2.69 31.53
N GLN A 153 -61.60 2.87 30.22
CA GLN A 153 -62.89 3.34 29.66
C GLN A 153 -64.01 2.32 29.87
N ALA A 154 -63.74 1.02 29.70
CA ALA A 154 -64.71 -0.03 29.99
C ALA A 154 -65.11 -0.04 31.47
N LEU A 155 -64.15 0.18 32.37
CA LEU A 155 -64.38 0.27 33.80
C LEU A 155 -65.25 1.50 34.16
N GLU A 156 -64.98 2.66 33.57
CA GLU A 156 -65.80 3.87 33.74
C GLU A 156 -67.23 3.65 33.24
N ASN A 157 -67.40 3.01 32.08
CA ASN A 157 -68.71 2.65 31.55
C ASN A 157 -69.45 1.68 32.46
N ASN A 158 -68.76 0.72 33.08
CA ASN A 158 -69.37 -0.19 34.05
C ASN A 158 -69.89 0.57 35.28
N VAL A 159 -69.11 1.51 35.84
CA VAL A 159 -69.56 2.35 36.97
C VAL A 159 -70.75 3.23 36.59
N ALA A 160 -70.73 3.85 35.41
CA ALA A 160 -71.86 4.65 34.91
C ALA A 160 -73.11 3.80 34.65
N ALA A 161 -72.94 2.56 34.17
CA ALA A 161 -74.03 1.61 33.96
C ALA A 161 -74.64 1.17 35.29
N ILE A 162 -73.82 0.94 36.32
CA ILE A 162 -74.30 0.68 37.69
C ILE A 162 -75.16 1.86 38.15
N ALA A 163 -74.64 3.10 38.13
CA ALA A 163 -75.40 4.28 38.55
C ALA A 163 -76.71 4.50 37.75
N THR A 164 -76.71 4.15 36.47
CA THR A 164 -77.90 4.23 35.61
C THR A 164 -78.94 3.16 35.97
N GLU A 165 -78.50 1.93 36.19
CA GLU A 165 -79.37 0.85 36.65
C GLU A 165 -79.93 1.16 38.04
N GLU A 166 -79.12 1.81 38.89
CA GLU A 166 -79.55 2.30 40.19
C GLU A 166 -80.73 3.29 40.05
N LEU A 167 -80.54 4.33 39.24
CA LEU A 167 -81.57 5.34 38.94
C LEU A 167 -82.82 4.75 38.27
N ARG A 168 -82.66 3.75 37.39
CA ARG A 168 -83.76 3.07 36.71
C ARG A 168 -84.62 2.31 37.70
N PHE A 169 -84.01 1.47 38.53
CA PHE A 169 -84.74 0.69 39.52
C PHE A 169 -85.43 1.59 40.54
N HIS A 170 -84.76 2.68 40.94
CA HIS A 170 -85.36 3.73 41.76
C HIS A 170 -86.68 4.27 41.17
N LYS A 171 -86.70 4.61 39.88
CA LYS A 171 -87.92 5.08 39.19
C LYS A 171 -89.01 4.02 39.10
N ILE A 172 -88.64 2.74 38.92
CA ILE A 172 -89.59 1.63 38.93
C ILE A 172 -90.27 1.54 40.29
N VAL A 173 -89.49 1.67 41.37
CA VAL A 173 -90.02 1.67 42.74
C VAL A 173 -90.92 2.88 43.02
N GLN A 174 -90.55 4.08 42.58
CA GLN A 174 -91.38 5.28 42.71
C GLN A 174 -92.73 5.18 41.98
N ASN A 175 -92.81 4.41 40.89
CA ASN A 175 -94.06 4.24 40.13
C ASN A 175 -94.99 3.17 40.72
N HIS A 176 -94.60 2.48 41.79
CA HIS A 176 -95.45 1.49 42.44
C HIS A 176 -96.20 2.12 43.62
N ASP A 177 -97.46 2.51 43.40
CA ASP A 177 -98.28 3.35 44.31
C ASP A 177 -98.30 2.90 45.79
N ASN A 178 -98.36 1.59 46.05
CA ASN A 178 -98.36 1.05 47.42
C ASN A 178 -96.99 1.14 48.10
N LEU A 179 -95.91 1.12 47.32
CA LEU A 179 -94.55 1.23 47.85
C LEU A 179 -94.13 2.70 48.00
N LYS A 180 -94.49 3.55 47.02
CA LYS A 180 -94.27 5.00 47.06
C LYS A 180 -94.88 5.62 48.32
N LYS A 181 -96.15 5.33 48.59
CA LYS A 181 -96.86 5.87 49.75
C LYS A 181 -96.19 5.47 51.07
N ARG A 182 -95.68 4.23 51.15
CA ARG A 182 -94.90 3.73 52.29
C ARG A 182 -93.54 4.42 52.43
N ILE A 183 -92.84 4.70 51.34
CA ILE A 183 -91.56 5.41 51.35
C ILE A 183 -91.75 6.88 51.76
N ASP A 184 -92.78 7.55 51.22
CA ASP A 184 -93.13 8.94 51.54
C ASP A 184 -93.55 9.10 53.02
N ASP A 185 -94.29 8.13 53.58
CA ASP A 185 -94.68 8.09 55.00
C ASP A 185 -93.49 7.92 55.96
N LEU A 186 -92.35 7.41 55.46
CA LEU A 186 -91.15 7.12 56.25
C LEU A 186 -90.14 8.29 56.31
N GLN A 187 -90.41 9.44 55.68
CA GLN A 187 -89.50 10.61 55.60
C GLN A 187 -88.05 10.24 55.19
N TYR A 188 -87.89 9.19 54.38
CA TYR A 188 -86.57 8.69 53.98
C TYR A 188 -86.14 9.35 52.65
N ASP A 189 -84.84 9.63 52.46
CA ASP A 189 -84.35 10.05 51.15
C ASP A 189 -84.56 8.89 50.15
N PRO A 190 -85.48 9.03 49.17
CA PRO A 190 -85.93 7.90 48.37
C PRO A 190 -84.77 7.16 47.65
N MET A 191 -83.67 7.86 47.33
CA MET A 191 -82.53 7.27 46.63
C MET A 191 -81.73 6.31 47.51
N ASP A 192 -81.46 6.67 48.76
CA ASP A 192 -80.58 5.89 49.64
C ASP A 192 -81.27 4.66 50.24
N GLY A 193 -82.60 4.69 50.40
CA GLY A 193 -83.33 3.69 51.20
C GLY A 193 -83.66 2.41 50.43
N ILE A 194 -83.92 2.56 49.14
CA ILE A 194 -84.29 1.45 48.25
C ILE A 194 -83.07 0.58 47.96
N PHE A 195 -81.92 1.19 47.72
CA PHE A 195 -80.67 0.48 47.43
C PHE A 195 -80.08 -0.16 48.67
N SER A 196 -80.06 0.54 49.80
CA SER A 196 -79.59 -0.04 51.07
C SER A 196 -80.43 -1.27 51.49
N ALA A 197 -81.74 -1.25 51.26
CA ALA A 197 -82.60 -2.43 51.45
C ALA A 197 -82.36 -3.55 50.42
N MET A 198 -82.02 -3.20 49.17
CA MET A 198 -81.81 -4.18 48.10
C MET A 198 -80.55 -5.03 48.29
N TRP A 199 -79.47 -4.42 48.81
CA TRP A 199 -78.10 -4.95 48.76
C TRP A 199 -77.63 -5.72 49.99
N GLY A 200 -78.44 -5.81 51.06
CA GLY A 200 -77.99 -6.36 52.33
C GLY A 200 -77.00 -5.41 53.01
N PHE A 201 -77.41 -4.85 54.15
CA PHE A 201 -76.63 -3.83 54.84
C PHE A 201 -75.20 -4.32 55.15
N ASP A 202 -74.24 -3.44 54.85
CA ASP A 202 -72.79 -3.48 55.08
C ASP A 202 -71.90 -4.06 53.95
N GLY A 203 -72.11 -5.30 53.49
CA GLY A 203 -71.15 -5.96 52.57
C GLY A 203 -71.08 -5.38 51.16
N ALA A 204 -72.23 -5.21 50.50
CA ALA A 204 -72.25 -4.86 49.09
C ALA A 204 -72.13 -3.36 48.77
N ARG A 205 -72.36 -2.48 49.76
CA ARG A 205 -72.15 -1.03 49.61
C ARG A 205 -70.67 -0.67 49.65
N SER A 206 -69.90 -1.38 50.49
CA SER A 206 -68.44 -1.32 50.51
C SER A 206 -67.85 -1.85 49.19
N GLU A 207 -68.36 -2.98 48.66
CA GLU A 207 -67.94 -3.51 47.35
C GLU A 207 -68.18 -2.52 46.19
N LEU A 208 -69.29 -1.77 46.19
CA LEU A 208 -69.57 -0.76 45.18
C LEU A 208 -68.62 0.44 45.28
N ARG A 209 -68.28 0.87 46.51
CA ARG A 209 -67.33 1.96 46.75
C ARG A 209 -65.91 1.57 46.40
N ASP A 210 -65.52 0.33 46.70
CA ASP A 210 -64.24 -0.24 46.28
C ASP A 210 -64.15 -0.33 44.76
N SER A 211 -65.23 -0.74 44.08
CA SER A 211 -65.33 -0.73 42.62
C SER A 211 -65.19 0.69 42.04
N LYS A 212 -65.82 1.69 42.68
CA LYS A 212 -65.68 3.10 42.28
C LYS A 212 -64.27 3.63 42.53
N ALA A 213 -63.66 3.32 43.66
CA ALA A 213 -62.27 3.68 43.96
C ALA A 213 -61.28 3.04 42.97
N ALA A 214 -61.53 1.80 42.56
CA ALA A 214 -60.77 1.12 41.52
C ALA A 214 -60.93 1.82 40.15
N ALA A 215 -62.14 2.27 39.80
CA ALA A 215 -62.38 3.05 38.59
C ALA A 215 -61.69 4.43 38.61
N ASP A 216 -61.77 5.15 39.74
CA ASP A 216 -61.10 6.44 39.90
C ASP A 216 -59.57 6.27 39.84
N CYS A 217 -59.02 5.21 40.46
CA CYS A 217 -57.61 4.86 40.33
C CYS A 217 -57.22 4.49 38.89
N ALA A 218 -58.06 3.76 38.15
CA ALA A 218 -57.82 3.46 36.74
C ALA A 218 -57.74 4.74 35.89
N MET A 219 -58.58 5.75 36.17
CA MET A 219 -58.50 7.04 35.48
C MET A 219 -57.22 7.81 35.81
N ILE A 220 -56.73 7.74 37.06
CA ILE A 220 -55.43 8.29 37.45
C ILE A 220 -54.29 7.57 36.72
N LYS A 221 -54.35 6.23 36.65
CA LYS A 221 -53.39 5.42 35.87
C LYS A 221 -53.42 5.78 34.39
N LEU A 222 -54.60 6.03 33.82
CA LEU A 222 -54.74 6.49 32.44
C LEU A 222 -54.09 7.86 32.21
N ASP A 223 -54.29 8.83 33.11
CA ASP A 223 -53.60 10.12 33.03
C ASP A 223 -52.06 9.94 33.13
N ALA A 224 -51.60 9.07 34.03
CA ALA A 224 -50.19 8.72 34.15
C ALA A 224 -49.64 8.08 32.87
N VAL A 225 -50.41 7.20 32.22
CA VAL A 225 -50.05 6.58 30.93
C VAL A 225 -49.84 7.64 29.85
N ASN A 226 -50.73 8.63 29.75
CA ASN A 226 -50.63 9.74 28.81
C ASN A 226 -49.43 10.63 29.10
N ARG A 227 -49.18 10.97 30.37
CA ARG A 227 -47.99 11.74 30.77
C ARG A 227 -46.69 11.00 30.50
N ARG A 228 -46.64 9.68 30.74
CA ARG A 228 -45.47 8.86 30.41
C ARG A 228 -45.20 8.83 28.90
N ALA A 229 -46.23 8.84 28.05
CA ALA A 229 -46.03 8.89 26.59
C ALA A 229 -45.31 10.19 26.15
N VAL A 230 -45.65 11.33 26.76
CA VAL A 230 -44.93 12.60 26.52
C VAL A 230 -43.48 12.52 26.99
N LEU A 231 -43.24 12.00 28.20
CA LEU A 231 -41.89 11.80 28.73
C LEU A 231 -41.06 10.87 27.82
N GLU A 232 -41.67 9.81 27.30
CA GLU A 232 -40.99 8.87 26.42
C GLU A 232 -40.60 9.50 25.08
N ALA A 233 -41.46 10.33 24.49
CA ALA A 233 -41.14 11.08 23.28
C ALA A 233 -39.95 12.04 23.50
N GLU A 234 -39.90 12.72 24.64
CA GLU A 234 -38.78 13.58 25.01
C GLU A 234 -37.49 12.78 25.23
N CYS A 235 -37.58 11.67 25.98
CA CYS A 235 -36.48 10.75 26.21
C CYS A 235 -35.91 10.16 24.93
N LYS A 236 -36.77 9.77 23.98
CA LYS A 236 -36.38 9.34 22.63
C LYS A 236 -35.55 10.41 21.93
N HIS A 237 -36.04 11.65 21.92
CA HIS A 237 -35.33 12.74 21.23
C HIS A 237 -33.95 13.00 21.85
N ARG A 238 -33.87 13.05 23.19
CA ARG A 238 -32.60 13.22 23.90
C ARG A 238 -31.63 12.06 23.64
N ARG A 239 -32.08 10.80 23.69
CA ARG A 239 -31.23 9.62 23.40
C ARG A 239 -30.67 9.66 21.98
N ARG A 240 -31.51 9.96 20.98
CA ARG A 240 -31.07 10.07 19.57
C ARG A 240 -30.00 11.13 19.39
N LYS A 241 -30.17 12.29 20.03
CA LYS A 241 -29.15 13.34 20.00
C LYS A 241 -27.82 12.86 20.56
N GLU A 242 -27.84 12.08 21.64
CA GLU A 242 -26.61 11.58 22.25
C GLU A 242 -25.87 10.52 21.39
N ILE A 243 -26.60 9.78 20.53
CA ILE A 243 -26.01 8.80 19.59
C ILE A 243 -25.02 9.45 18.60
N SER A 244 -25.26 10.70 18.20
CA SER A 244 -24.41 11.44 17.25
C SER A 244 -23.62 12.59 17.87
N SER A 245 -23.70 12.78 19.20
CA SER A 245 -23.15 13.96 19.90
C SER A 245 -21.69 13.88 20.31
N GLY A 246 -21.04 12.71 20.21
CA GLY A 246 -19.67 12.55 20.65
C GLY A 246 -18.64 13.14 19.67
N TYR A 247 -17.37 12.84 19.92
CA TYR A 247 -16.29 13.24 19.01
C TYR A 247 -16.37 12.46 17.69
N SER A 248 -15.70 12.93 16.65
CA SER A 248 -15.53 12.14 15.43
C SER A 248 -14.19 11.41 15.44
N VAL A 249 -14.21 10.14 15.06
CA VAL A 249 -13.01 9.32 14.85
C VAL A 249 -12.95 9.01 13.36
N PHE A 250 -11.95 9.50 12.64
CA PHE A 250 -11.79 9.30 11.19
C PHE A 250 -13.03 9.66 10.34
N GLY A 251 -13.80 10.67 10.75
CA GLY A 251 -15.03 11.09 10.06
C GLY A 251 -16.30 10.36 10.50
N TRP A 252 -16.18 9.34 11.35
CA TRP A 252 -17.30 8.63 11.97
C TRP A 252 -17.68 9.32 13.28
N GLY A 253 -18.94 9.73 13.45
CA GLY A 253 -19.43 10.24 14.73
C GLY A 253 -19.54 9.10 15.74
N VAL A 254 -18.87 9.22 16.89
CA VAL A 254 -19.09 8.28 18.00
C VAL A 254 -20.16 8.81 18.95
N PRO A 255 -20.95 7.94 19.59
CA PRO A 255 -21.90 8.34 20.61
C PRO A 255 -21.18 8.87 21.85
N SER A 256 -21.89 9.68 22.65
CA SER A 256 -21.46 10.08 23.99
C SER A 256 -21.94 9.03 25.01
N PRO A 257 -21.09 8.10 25.49
CA PRO A 257 -21.56 7.03 26.37
C PRO A 257 -22.04 7.59 27.72
N SER A 258 -21.34 8.61 28.22
CA SER A 258 -21.71 9.32 29.45
C SER A 258 -23.00 10.13 29.28
N GLY A 259 -23.19 10.79 28.14
CA GLY A 259 -24.41 11.55 27.85
C GLY A 259 -25.61 10.64 27.71
N LEU A 260 -25.47 9.52 26.98
CA LEU A 260 -26.53 8.55 26.79
C LEU A 260 -26.89 7.82 28.09
N ALA A 261 -25.90 7.50 28.94
CA ALA A 261 -26.14 6.99 30.29
C ALA A 261 -26.88 8.02 31.18
N ALA A 262 -26.47 9.29 31.15
CA ALA A 262 -27.12 10.35 31.92
C ALA A 262 -28.57 10.58 31.47
N VAL A 263 -28.84 10.59 30.16
CA VAL A 263 -30.20 10.67 29.62
C VAL A 263 -31.04 9.48 30.08
N ASN A 264 -30.52 8.25 29.94
CA ASN A 264 -31.24 7.05 30.37
C ASN A 264 -31.61 7.10 31.86
N GLU A 265 -30.68 7.52 32.71
CA GLU A 265 -30.94 7.58 34.15
C GLU A 265 -31.88 8.72 34.53
N SER A 266 -31.79 9.87 33.87
CA SER A 266 -32.76 10.95 34.04
C SER A 266 -34.18 10.53 33.62
N CYS A 267 -34.31 9.79 32.52
CA CYS A 267 -35.57 9.27 32.00
C CYS A 267 -36.17 8.17 32.89
N LYS A 268 -35.33 7.33 33.50
CA LYS A 268 -35.76 6.36 34.51
C LYS A 268 -36.27 7.06 35.76
N ALA A 269 -35.53 8.05 36.27
CA ALA A 269 -35.92 8.82 37.44
C ALA A 269 -37.26 9.54 37.25
N GLN A 270 -37.44 10.25 36.12
CA GLN A 270 -38.69 10.96 35.80
C GLN A 270 -39.90 10.01 35.72
N ARG A 271 -39.73 8.82 35.14
CA ARG A 271 -40.79 7.80 35.10
C ARG A 271 -41.10 7.24 36.48
N TYR A 272 -40.08 6.93 37.26
CA TYR A 272 -40.22 6.41 38.61
C TYR A 272 -40.94 7.42 39.52
N GLU A 273 -40.59 8.70 39.43
CA GLU A 273 -41.28 9.77 40.16
C GLU A 273 -42.77 9.85 39.80
N LEU A 274 -43.10 9.74 38.50
CA LEU A 274 -44.48 9.72 38.03
C LEU A 274 -45.23 8.48 38.54
N GLU A 275 -44.64 7.30 38.44
CA GLU A 275 -45.23 6.05 38.95
C GLU A 275 -45.49 6.11 40.46
N LEU A 276 -44.53 6.61 41.23
CA LEU A 276 -44.66 6.81 42.67
C LEU A 276 -45.78 7.80 43.02
N ALA A 277 -45.93 8.87 42.23
CA ALA A 277 -47.02 9.83 42.40
C ALA A 277 -48.38 9.18 42.11
N THR A 278 -48.50 8.40 41.04
CA THR A 278 -49.71 7.64 40.69
C THR A 278 -50.09 6.66 41.79
N ILE A 279 -49.14 5.86 42.30
CA ILE A 279 -49.37 4.91 43.39
C ILE A 279 -49.86 5.62 44.64
N ARG A 280 -49.25 6.76 45.01
CA ARG A 280 -49.67 7.55 46.18
C ARG A 280 -51.08 8.13 46.01
N GLN A 281 -51.44 8.60 44.82
CA GLN A 281 -52.77 9.14 44.55
C GLN A 281 -53.85 8.04 44.61
N CYS A 282 -53.58 6.87 44.01
CA CYS A 282 -54.48 5.71 44.14
C CYS A 282 -54.60 5.22 45.58
N ALA A 283 -53.49 5.13 46.32
CA ALA A 283 -53.51 4.72 47.73
C ALA A 283 -54.32 5.72 48.59
N ALA A 284 -54.19 7.03 48.33
CA ALA A 284 -54.96 8.05 49.02
C ALA A 284 -56.48 7.88 48.82
N LEU A 285 -56.91 7.59 47.59
CA LEU A 285 -58.32 7.30 47.28
C LEU A 285 -58.84 6.09 48.07
N VAL A 286 -58.10 4.98 48.06
CA VAL A 286 -58.49 3.77 48.78
C VAL A 286 -58.51 4.00 50.30
N THR A 287 -57.57 4.77 50.84
CA THR A 287 -57.60 5.13 52.28
C THR A 287 -58.78 6.04 52.63
N GLN A 288 -59.22 6.89 51.70
CA GLN A 288 -60.38 7.74 51.89
C GLN A 288 -61.67 6.91 51.87
N THR A 289 -61.84 5.99 50.91
CA THR A 289 -63.04 5.13 50.85
C THR A 289 -63.14 4.18 52.04
N THR A 290 -62.03 3.59 52.48
CA THR A 290 -62.01 2.75 53.69
C THR A 290 -62.31 3.53 54.97
N TYR A 291 -61.94 4.80 55.04
CA TYR A 291 -62.29 5.68 56.16
C TYR A 291 -63.78 6.07 56.13
N GLU A 292 -64.32 6.39 54.96
CA GLU A 292 -65.76 6.67 54.75
C GLU A 292 -66.63 5.44 55.06
N ASP A 293 -66.20 4.24 54.66
CA ASP A 293 -66.86 2.98 55.02
C ASP A 293 -66.83 2.71 56.53
N GLY A 294 -65.71 3.02 57.19
CA GLY A 294 -65.58 2.92 58.65
C GLY A 294 -66.49 3.89 59.41
N LEU A 295 -66.68 5.10 58.89
CA LEU A 295 -67.61 6.10 59.44
C LEU A 295 -69.07 5.68 59.27
N ASP A 296 -69.44 5.18 58.09
CA ASP A 296 -70.80 4.72 57.83
C ASP A 296 -71.15 3.46 58.62
N ALA A 297 -70.21 2.54 58.85
CA ALA A 297 -70.41 1.39 59.73
C ALA A 297 -70.66 1.84 61.19
N LEU A 298 -70.02 2.93 61.62
CA LEU A 298 -70.23 3.55 62.93
C LEU A 298 -71.59 4.26 63.02
N ASP A 299 -71.98 5.01 61.99
CA ASP A 299 -73.27 5.72 61.91
C ASP A 299 -74.45 4.72 61.82
N THR A 300 -74.25 3.61 61.10
CA THR A 300 -75.21 2.48 61.00
C THR A 300 -75.33 1.72 62.32
N ALA A 301 -74.22 1.57 63.08
CA ALA A 301 -74.25 1.00 64.42
C ALA A 301 -74.99 1.89 65.43
N GLU A 302 -75.00 3.21 65.24
CA GLU A 302 -75.78 4.17 66.01
C GLU A 302 -77.27 4.23 65.58
N GLN A 303 -77.59 4.04 64.29
CA GLN A 303 -78.96 4.09 63.73
C GLN A 303 -79.76 2.76 63.80
N LYS A 304 -79.70 2.02 64.91
CA LYS A 304 -80.44 0.73 65.06
C LYS A 304 -81.97 0.81 65.02
N GLN A 305 -82.58 2.00 64.92
CA GLN A 305 -84.03 2.14 64.70
C GLN A 305 -84.46 1.94 63.23
N LEU A 306 -83.54 1.96 62.26
CA LEU A 306 -83.83 1.72 60.82
C LEU A 306 -84.01 0.23 60.46
N MET A 307 -83.52 -0.71 61.30
CA MET A 307 -83.57 -2.15 61.03
C MET A 307 -84.98 -2.74 60.96
N VAL A 308 -85.95 -2.15 61.67
CA VAL A 308 -87.35 -2.62 61.63
C VAL A 308 -88.07 -2.14 60.36
N TYR A 309 -87.71 -0.95 59.86
CA TYR A 309 -88.38 -0.32 58.71
C TYR A 309 -87.80 -0.76 57.35
N SER A 310 -86.50 -1.01 57.26
CA SER A 310 -85.86 -1.60 56.07
C SER A 310 -86.40 -3.01 55.79
N ALA A 311 -86.56 -3.84 56.82
CA ALA A 311 -87.12 -5.19 56.69
C ALA A 311 -88.58 -5.17 56.18
N GLU A 312 -89.36 -4.14 56.53
CA GLU A 312 -90.74 -3.97 56.05
C GLU A 312 -90.83 -3.54 54.59
N VAL A 313 -89.93 -2.66 54.12
CA VAL A 313 -89.81 -2.29 52.69
C VAL A 313 -89.30 -3.48 51.88
N ASP A 314 -88.35 -4.23 52.42
CA ASP A 314 -87.76 -5.40 51.78
C ASP A 314 -88.77 -6.56 51.67
N GLU A 315 -89.56 -6.81 52.71
CA GLU A 315 -90.69 -7.74 52.70
C GLU A 315 -91.79 -7.28 51.73
N ALA A 316 -92.08 -5.97 51.67
CA ALA A 316 -93.05 -5.42 50.71
C ALA A 316 -92.60 -5.59 49.25
N ILE A 317 -91.30 -5.52 48.96
CA ILE A 317 -90.74 -5.80 47.64
C ILE A 317 -90.80 -7.30 47.33
N ARG A 318 -90.45 -8.16 48.29
CA ARG A 318 -90.50 -9.64 48.15
C ARG A 318 -91.91 -10.18 47.89
N VAL A 319 -92.94 -9.57 48.48
CA VAL A 319 -94.35 -9.97 48.33
C VAL A 319 -95.01 -9.35 47.08
N SER A 320 -94.36 -8.40 46.40
CA SER A 320 -94.87 -7.73 45.20
C SER A 320 -94.36 -8.36 43.90
N ALA A 321 -94.95 -7.97 42.75
CA ALA A 321 -94.48 -8.36 41.41
C ALA A 321 -93.09 -7.78 41.01
N LEU A 322 -92.42 -7.04 41.91
CA LEU A 322 -91.11 -6.43 41.67
C LEU A 322 -89.92 -7.33 42.04
N ASN A 323 -90.13 -8.48 42.69
CA ASN A 323 -89.04 -9.33 43.18
C ASN A 323 -88.16 -9.89 42.03
N ASP A 324 -88.78 -10.27 40.90
CA ASP A 324 -88.04 -10.75 39.73
C ASP A 324 -87.20 -9.65 39.07
N GLN A 325 -87.70 -8.41 39.06
CA GLN A 325 -86.98 -7.25 38.53
C GLN A 325 -85.80 -6.89 39.45
N ARG A 326 -86.00 -6.95 40.76
CA ARG A 326 -84.95 -6.74 41.77
C ARG A 326 -83.80 -7.74 41.61
N ALA A 327 -84.10 -9.05 41.58
CA ALA A 327 -83.09 -10.09 41.45
C ALA A 327 -82.28 -9.96 40.15
N SER A 328 -82.93 -9.53 39.07
CA SER A 328 -82.28 -9.24 37.78
C SER A 328 -81.33 -8.04 37.87
N SER A 329 -81.74 -6.93 38.48
CA SER A 329 -80.89 -5.74 38.67
C SER A 329 -79.71 -6.01 39.61
N GLU A 330 -79.92 -6.77 40.69
CA GLU A 330 -78.84 -7.17 41.62
C GLU A 330 -77.81 -8.06 40.93
N ALA A 331 -78.26 -9.06 40.15
CA ALA A 331 -77.38 -9.93 39.39
C ALA A 331 -76.58 -9.13 38.33
N LEU A 332 -77.21 -8.17 37.66
CA LEU A 332 -76.55 -7.30 36.68
C LEU A 332 -75.43 -6.48 37.33
N VAL A 333 -75.69 -5.81 38.45
CA VAL A 333 -74.67 -4.98 39.11
C VAL A 333 -73.54 -5.85 39.68
N LYS A 334 -73.81 -7.02 40.26
CA LYS A 334 -72.75 -7.94 40.71
C LYS A 334 -71.87 -8.43 39.56
N ASN A 335 -72.47 -8.69 38.39
CA ASN A 335 -71.70 -9.02 37.19
C ASN A 335 -70.83 -7.84 36.74
N LEU A 336 -71.37 -6.61 36.72
CA LEU A 336 -70.60 -5.40 36.37
C LEU A 336 -69.43 -5.14 37.34
N ILE A 337 -69.62 -5.38 38.65
CA ILE A 337 -68.55 -5.28 39.66
C ILE A 337 -67.47 -6.34 39.41
N LYS A 338 -67.85 -7.59 39.17
CA LYS A 338 -66.91 -8.67 38.84
C LYS A 338 -66.12 -8.38 37.58
N ASP A 339 -66.78 -7.90 36.53
CA ASP A 339 -66.13 -7.51 35.28
C ASP A 339 -65.18 -6.31 35.52
N GLY A 340 -65.55 -5.37 36.39
CA GLY A 340 -64.70 -4.27 36.82
C GLY A 340 -63.39 -4.72 37.48
N LEU A 341 -63.43 -5.72 38.37
CA LEU A 341 -62.24 -6.30 38.99
C LEU A 341 -61.31 -6.98 37.97
N LEU A 342 -61.88 -7.68 36.99
CA LEU A 342 -61.11 -8.30 35.89
C LEU A 342 -60.42 -7.22 35.04
N LEU A 343 -61.11 -6.12 34.73
CA LEU A 343 -60.53 -4.98 34.02
C LEU A 343 -59.39 -4.33 34.81
N SER A 344 -59.50 -4.24 36.14
CA SER A 344 -58.40 -3.74 36.99
C SER A 344 -57.14 -4.62 36.89
N ILE A 345 -57.30 -5.94 36.88
CA ILE A 345 -56.18 -6.87 36.67
C ILE A 345 -55.57 -6.70 35.28
N GLU A 346 -56.40 -6.52 34.25
CA GLU A 346 -55.94 -6.28 32.88
C GLU A 346 -55.13 -4.99 32.77
N ILE A 347 -55.55 -3.92 33.46
CA ILE A 347 -54.80 -2.66 33.56
C ILE A 347 -53.41 -2.91 34.17
N GLU A 348 -53.33 -3.61 35.31
CA GLU A 348 -52.04 -3.90 35.97
C GLU A 348 -51.11 -4.74 35.09
N GLN A 349 -51.65 -5.77 34.42
CA GLN A 349 -50.87 -6.60 33.50
C GLN A 349 -50.35 -5.79 32.31
N ALA A 350 -51.16 -4.88 31.76
CA ALA A 350 -50.75 -3.99 30.69
C ALA A 350 -49.67 -2.99 31.17
N GLU A 351 -49.78 -2.44 32.39
CA GLU A 351 -48.76 -1.57 32.99
C GLU A 351 -47.42 -2.28 33.19
N GLN A 352 -47.44 -3.54 33.65
CA GLN A 352 -46.23 -4.35 33.78
C GLN A 352 -45.59 -4.64 32.43
N THR A 353 -46.40 -5.02 31.43
CA THR A 353 -45.93 -5.30 30.05
C THR A 353 -45.27 -4.06 29.45
N ARG A 354 -45.90 -2.90 29.63
CA ARG A 354 -45.39 -1.60 29.21
C ARG A 354 -44.05 -1.28 29.86
N THR A 355 -43.95 -1.42 31.19
CA THR A 355 -42.74 -1.11 31.95
C THR A 355 -41.58 -2.04 31.56
N ALA A 356 -41.86 -3.32 31.29
CA ALA A 356 -40.87 -4.27 30.77
C ALA A 356 -40.38 -3.88 29.36
N ALA A 357 -41.28 -3.48 28.46
CA ALA A 357 -40.91 -3.02 27.11
C ALA A 357 -40.08 -1.72 27.18
N GLU A 358 -40.47 -0.79 28.03
CA GLU A 358 -39.74 0.45 28.30
C GLU A 358 -38.31 0.22 28.85
N ALA A 359 -38.13 -0.76 29.74
CA ALA A 359 -36.80 -1.14 30.22
C ALA A 359 -35.94 -1.75 29.09
N ARG A 360 -36.54 -2.58 28.23
CA ARG A 360 -35.86 -3.12 27.04
C ARG A 360 -35.41 -2.02 26.08
N VAL A 361 -36.22 -0.99 25.86
CA VAL A 361 -35.83 0.18 25.04
C VAL A 361 -34.55 0.83 25.59
N ASP A 362 -34.43 1.00 26.91
CA ASP A 362 -33.23 1.60 27.51
C ASP A 362 -31.98 0.76 27.28
N ASP A 363 -32.10 -0.56 27.42
CA ASP A 363 -30.99 -1.49 27.23
C ASP A 363 -30.58 -1.58 25.75
N THR A 364 -31.53 -1.62 24.83
CA THR A 364 -31.25 -1.59 23.39
C THR A 364 -30.53 -0.30 22.98
N TYR A 365 -30.87 0.86 23.55
CA TYR A 365 -30.12 2.10 23.30
C TYR A 365 -28.68 2.06 23.80
N ARG A 366 -28.42 1.38 24.94
CA ARG A 366 -27.04 1.16 25.43
C ARG A 366 -26.26 0.22 24.51
N GLU A 367 -26.92 -0.81 24.00
CA GLU A 367 -26.33 -1.75 23.04
C GLU A 367 -25.92 -1.03 21.74
N VAL A 368 -26.80 -0.23 21.15
CA VAL A 368 -26.49 0.62 19.98
C VAL A 368 -25.25 1.48 20.23
N ALA A 369 -25.19 2.16 21.38
CA ALA A 369 -24.04 3.01 21.73
C ALA A 369 -22.73 2.20 21.85
N SER A 370 -22.81 1.00 22.44
CA SER A 370 -21.65 0.11 22.60
C SER A 370 -21.15 -0.41 21.24
N LEU A 371 -22.05 -0.74 20.31
CA LEU A 371 -21.70 -1.20 18.97
C LEU A 371 -21.03 -0.11 18.14
N LEU A 372 -21.53 1.13 18.18
CA LEU A 372 -20.91 2.25 17.48
C LEU A 372 -19.48 2.53 17.97
N LEU A 373 -19.28 2.47 19.29
CA LEU A 373 -17.96 2.64 19.90
C LEU A 373 -17.02 1.47 19.57
N ALA A 374 -17.54 0.24 19.55
CA ALA A 374 -16.79 -0.95 19.13
C ALA A 374 -16.36 -0.84 17.65
N ARG A 375 -17.27 -0.43 16.76
CA ARG A 375 -16.97 -0.16 15.35
C ARG A 375 -15.83 0.84 15.20
N ALA A 376 -15.94 2.01 15.84
CA ALA A 376 -14.93 3.06 15.74
C ALA A 376 -13.55 2.59 16.24
N ARG A 377 -13.50 1.82 17.32
CA ARG A 377 -12.26 1.24 17.84
C ARG A 377 -11.66 0.19 16.90
N ALA A 378 -12.49 -0.72 16.39
CA ALA A 378 -12.03 -1.80 15.54
C ALA A 378 -11.48 -1.26 14.20
N LEU A 379 -12.16 -0.28 13.59
CA LEU A 379 -11.66 0.42 12.41
C LEU A 379 -10.40 1.24 12.72
N GLY A 380 -10.35 1.91 13.87
CA GLY A 380 -9.17 2.64 14.32
C GLY A 380 -7.95 1.73 14.49
N GLN A 381 -8.12 0.54 15.08
CA GLN A 381 -7.05 -0.46 15.21
C GLN A 381 -6.57 -0.97 13.86
N LEU A 382 -7.49 -1.28 12.94
CA LEU A 382 -7.15 -1.71 11.59
C LEU A 382 -6.35 -0.65 10.83
N VAL A 383 -6.69 0.63 10.99
CA VAL A 383 -6.01 1.74 10.31
C VAL A 383 -4.68 2.12 10.98
N GLU A 384 -4.65 2.32 12.30
CA GLU A 384 -3.46 2.85 12.99
C GLU A 384 -2.49 1.80 13.49
N GLN A 385 -2.98 0.64 13.89
CA GLN A 385 -2.19 -0.36 14.62
C GLN A 385 -1.88 -1.61 13.80
N SER A 386 -2.45 -1.75 12.60
CA SER A 386 -2.14 -2.87 11.72
C SER A 386 -0.69 -2.73 11.21
N PRO A 387 0.21 -3.67 11.56
CA PRO A 387 1.58 -3.66 11.04
C PRO A 387 1.61 -3.85 9.52
N ASP A 388 0.56 -4.46 8.97
CA ASP A 388 0.40 -4.70 7.54
C ASP A 388 -0.32 -3.58 6.81
N ASN A 389 -0.63 -2.44 7.46
CA ASN A 389 -1.23 -1.31 6.76
C ASN A 389 -0.16 -0.47 6.03
N PRO A 390 -0.06 -0.56 4.70
CA PRO A 390 0.96 0.15 3.95
C PRO A 390 0.72 1.67 3.89
N LEU A 391 -0.49 2.15 4.19
CA LEU A 391 -0.85 3.57 4.18
C LEU A 391 -0.36 4.33 5.42
N ARG A 392 -0.05 3.61 6.50
CA ARG A 392 0.34 4.20 7.79
C ARG A 392 1.69 3.71 8.29
N ASN A 393 2.11 2.50 7.92
CA ASN A 393 3.40 1.97 8.31
C ASN A 393 4.52 2.51 7.37
N PRO A 394 5.45 3.34 7.88
CA PRO A 394 6.51 3.93 7.07
C PRO A 394 7.48 2.89 6.50
N ALA A 395 7.54 1.68 7.05
CA ALA A 395 8.41 0.61 6.56
C ALA A 395 8.10 0.23 5.10
N PHE A 396 6.83 0.29 4.67
CA PHE A 396 6.45 0.01 3.28
C PHE A 396 6.97 1.06 2.31
N LEU A 397 6.82 2.35 2.66
CA LEU A 397 7.35 3.45 1.87
C LEU A 397 8.88 3.37 1.81
N GLN A 398 9.53 3.11 2.95
CA GLN A 398 10.98 2.95 3.01
C GLN A 398 11.46 1.79 2.13
N ALA A 399 10.83 0.61 2.23
CA ALA A 399 11.16 -0.55 1.40
C ALA A 399 11.01 -0.25 -0.09
N ARG A 400 9.95 0.47 -0.50
CA ARG A 400 9.74 0.87 -1.90
C ARG A 400 10.81 1.87 -2.38
N LEU A 401 11.18 2.83 -1.55
CA LEU A 401 12.24 3.78 -1.87
C LEU A 401 13.61 3.09 -1.97
N GLU A 402 13.90 2.16 -1.07
CA GLU A 402 15.14 1.37 -1.10
C GLU A 402 15.20 0.46 -2.34
N ALA A 403 14.10 -0.24 -2.68
CA ALA A 403 14.00 -1.03 -3.90
C ALA A 403 14.21 -0.15 -5.14
N GLY A 404 13.50 0.98 -5.24
CA GLY A 404 13.64 1.93 -6.35
C GLY A 404 15.06 2.46 -6.50
N ARG A 405 15.75 2.80 -5.39
CA ARG A 405 17.15 3.24 -5.41
C ARG A 405 18.11 2.17 -5.94
N ARG A 406 17.91 0.90 -5.55
CA ARG A 406 18.75 -0.22 -6.02
C ARG A 406 18.56 -0.46 -7.52
N VAL A 407 17.30 -0.48 -7.97
CA VAL A 407 16.95 -0.67 -9.39
C VAL A 407 17.53 0.45 -10.25
N LEU A 408 17.42 1.71 -9.83
CA LEU A 408 17.94 2.85 -10.60
C LEU A 408 19.46 2.79 -10.78
N ARG A 409 20.21 2.47 -9.72
CA ARG A 409 21.67 2.35 -9.80
C ARG A 409 22.12 1.24 -10.75
N LEU A 410 21.45 0.08 -10.69
CA LEU A 410 21.78 -1.02 -11.58
C LEU A 410 21.35 -0.75 -13.02
N ARG A 411 20.23 -0.06 -13.23
CA ARG A 411 19.85 0.41 -14.55
C ARG A 411 20.95 1.31 -15.14
N GLU A 412 21.48 2.25 -14.37
CA GLU A 412 22.57 3.13 -14.82
C GLU A 412 23.85 2.33 -15.12
N ALA A 413 24.21 1.38 -14.27
CA ALA A 413 25.36 0.50 -14.49
C ALA A 413 25.19 -0.36 -15.76
N ALA A 414 24.03 -1.01 -15.93
CA ALA A 414 23.71 -1.80 -17.11
C ALA A 414 23.71 -0.95 -18.39
N ILE A 415 23.14 0.25 -18.36
CA ILE A 415 23.19 1.17 -19.51
C ILE A 415 24.64 1.53 -19.88
N ARG A 416 25.50 1.82 -18.88
CA ARG A 416 26.93 2.09 -19.13
C ARG A 416 27.65 0.88 -19.69
N ARG A 417 27.32 -0.33 -19.23
CA ARG A 417 27.91 -1.58 -19.73
C ARG A 417 27.45 -1.91 -21.14
N VAL A 418 26.17 -1.74 -21.46
CA VAL A 418 25.65 -1.88 -22.83
C VAL A 418 26.24 -0.82 -23.76
N TYR A 419 26.50 0.40 -23.25
CA TYR A 419 27.24 1.39 -24.02
C TYR A 419 28.66 0.91 -24.35
N GLN A 420 29.36 0.28 -23.40
CA GLN A 420 30.66 -0.33 -23.68
C GLN A 420 30.55 -1.45 -24.73
N ALA A 421 29.56 -2.33 -24.67
CA ALA A 421 29.33 -3.34 -25.71
C ALA A 421 29.07 -2.72 -27.08
N LEU A 422 28.26 -1.66 -27.13
CA LEU A 422 28.02 -0.89 -28.36
C LEU A 422 29.31 -0.24 -28.88
N ARG A 423 30.16 0.32 -28.00
CA ARG A 423 31.47 0.85 -28.39
C ARG A 423 32.43 -0.23 -28.88
N ALA A 424 32.39 -1.41 -28.27
CA ALA A 424 33.16 -2.56 -28.72
C ALA A 424 32.70 -3.00 -30.13
N LEU A 425 31.39 -2.97 -30.42
CA LEU A 425 30.88 -3.24 -31.77
C LEU A 425 31.34 -2.20 -32.77
N GLU A 426 31.20 -0.91 -32.45
CA GLU A 426 31.66 0.18 -33.32
C GLU A 426 33.17 0.13 -33.58
N TYR A 427 33.94 -0.37 -32.61
CA TYR A 427 35.36 -0.67 -32.79
C TYR A 427 35.57 -1.88 -33.69
N GLU A 428 34.78 -2.95 -33.51
CA GLU A 428 34.86 -4.21 -34.26
C GLU A 428 34.57 -4.02 -35.74
N ILE A 429 33.51 -3.28 -36.09
CA ILE A 429 33.08 -3.00 -37.47
C ILE A 429 33.69 -1.71 -38.05
N ASN A 430 34.45 -0.99 -37.22
CA ASN A 430 35.13 0.24 -37.58
C ASN A 430 34.20 1.35 -38.13
N GLN A 431 33.02 1.53 -37.49
CA GLN A 431 31.99 2.49 -37.91
C GLN A 431 31.14 2.96 -36.71
N PRO A 432 30.79 4.24 -36.61
CA PRO A 432 29.88 4.72 -35.57
C PRO A 432 28.42 4.31 -35.81
N LEU A 433 27.69 4.00 -34.74
CA LEU A 433 26.29 3.58 -34.71
C LEU A 433 25.40 4.57 -33.91
N PRO A 434 25.26 5.83 -34.36
CA PRO A 434 24.60 6.88 -33.58
C PRO A 434 23.11 6.59 -33.29
N GLN A 435 22.44 5.84 -34.16
CA GLN A 435 21.03 5.45 -33.95
C GLN A 435 20.87 4.50 -32.75
N LEU A 436 21.76 3.52 -32.62
CA LEU A 436 21.75 2.59 -31.49
C LEU A 436 22.16 3.28 -30.18
N ARG A 437 23.07 4.26 -30.23
CA ARG A 437 23.37 5.13 -29.07
C ARG A 437 22.11 5.88 -28.60
N ALA A 438 21.31 6.41 -29.53
CA ALA A 438 20.08 7.11 -29.20
C ALA A 438 19.01 6.16 -28.61
N GLN A 439 18.90 4.94 -29.13
CA GLN A 439 18.02 3.91 -28.56
C GLN A 439 18.43 3.54 -27.13
N LEU A 440 19.74 3.37 -26.87
CA LEU A 440 20.26 3.11 -25.54
C LEU A 440 19.93 4.23 -24.54
N LEU A 441 20.03 5.50 -24.95
CA LEU A 441 19.63 6.64 -24.11
C LEU A 441 18.14 6.62 -23.76
N ALA A 442 17.30 6.04 -24.62
CA ALA A 442 15.86 5.90 -24.39
C ALA A 442 15.50 4.69 -23.52
N ALA A 443 16.37 3.68 -23.40
CA ALA A 443 16.10 2.44 -22.67
C ALA A 443 15.79 2.68 -21.18
N ARG A 444 14.72 2.04 -20.68
CA ARG A 444 14.20 2.14 -19.31
C ARG A 444 14.09 0.78 -18.62
N SER A 445 14.01 -0.32 -19.37
CA SER A 445 13.74 -1.66 -18.86
C SER A 445 14.80 -2.68 -19.28
N PRO A 446 14.93 -3.81 -18.55
CA PRO A 446 15.83 -4.91 -18.94
C PRO A 446 15.49 -5.46 -20.34
N LEU A 447 14.20 -5.55 -20.68
CA LEU A 447 13.74 -6.02 -21.99
C LEU A 447 14.30 -5.17 -23.13
N GLU A 448 14.20 -3.84 -23.05
CA GLU A 448 14.73 -2.94 -24.07
C GLU A 448 16.27 -3.06 -24.21
N LEU A 449 16.98 -3.35 -23.11
CA LEU A 449 18.42 -3.59 -23.17
C LEU A 449 18.74 -4.94 -23.84
N HIS A 450 17.99 -5.99 -23.56
CA HIS A 450 18.13 -7.28 -24.25
C HIS A 450 17.83 -7.17 -25.74
N GLU A 451 16.78 -6.45 -26.14
CA GLU A 451 16.45 -6.20 -27.54
C GLU A 451 17.59 -5.45 -28.25
N LEU A 452 18.18 -4.45 -27.59
CA LEU A 452 19.34 -3.73 -28.12
C LEU A 452 20.55 -4.66 -28.25
N MET A 453 20.87 -5.47 -27.23
CA MET A 453 21.97 -6.44 -27.30
C MET A 453 21.77 -7.43 -28.47
N GLY A 454 20.55 -7.91 -28.69
CA GLY A 454 20.23 -8.75 -29.84
C GLY A 454 20.45 -8.05 -31.18
N CYS A 455 20.17 -6.74 -31.27
CA CYS A 455 20.53 -5.95 -32.45
C CYS A 455 22.05 -5.83 -32.64
N LEU A 456 22.81 -5.62 -31.55
CA LEU A 456 24.28 -5.55 -31.62
C LEU A 456 24.86 -6.86 -32.17
N ASP A 457 24.39 -8.00 -31.67
CA ASP A 457 24.80 -9.31 -32.13
C ASP A 457 24.44 -9.53 -33.61
N HIS A 458 23.25 -9.09 -34.05
CA HIS A 458 22.86 -9.20 -35.45
C HIS A 458 23.76 -8.38 -36.38
N VAL A 459 24.06 -7.13 -36.01
CA VAL A 459 24.98 -6.28 -36.77
C VAL A 459 26.37 -6.90 -36.85
N HIS A 460 26.85 -7.51 -35.75
CA HIS A 460 28.14 -8.19 -35.73
C HIS A 460 28.17 -9.40 -36.69
N GLU A 461 27.13 -10.23 -36.66
CA GLU A 461 27.02 -11.39 -37.53
C GLU A 461 26.88 -11.00 -39.01
N ASP A 462 26.07 -9.99 -39.33
CA ASP A 462 25.97 -9.43 -40.69
C ASP A 462 27.34 -8.96 -41.20
N TYR A 463 28.11 -8.26 -40.35
CA TYR A 463 29.46 -7.81 -40.70
C TYR A 463 30.41 -8.98 -41.00
N ARG A 464 30.36 -10.05 -40.20
CA ARG A 464 31.14 -11.28 -40.43
C ARG A 464 30.71 -12.00 -41.70
N LEU A 465 29.43 -11.97 -42.05
CA LEU A 465 28.93 -12.58 -43.28
C LEU A 465 29.40 -11.83 -44.53
N ASP A 466 29.45 -10.50 -44.47
CA ASP A 466 29.89 -9.66 -45.58
C ASP A 466 31.41 -9.71 -45.80
N TRP A 467 32.21 -9.68 -44.73
CA TRP A 467 33.67 -9.53 -44.81
C TRP A 467 34.47 -10.76 -44.39
N GLY A 468 33.82 -11.78 -43.84
CA GLY A 468 34.45 -13.02 -43.39
C GLY A 468 35.02 -12.97 -41.98
N TYR A 469 35.77 -14.02 -41.65
CA TYR A 469 36.43 -14.16 -40.34
C TYR A 469 37.89 -13.71 -40.44
N PRO A 470 38.41 -12.98 -39.42
CA PRO A 470 39.81 -12.57 -39.39
C PRO A 470 40.77 -13.76 -39.51
N GLN A 471 41.80 -13.59 -40.32
CA GLN A 471 42.88 -14.56 -40.47
C GLN A 471 44.06 -14.17 -39.59
N ALA A 472 44.76 -15.18 -39.06
CA ALA A 472 45.95 -14.97 -38.26
C ALA A 472 47.18 -14.70 -39.14
N TYR A 473 47.95 -13.68 -38.77
CA TYR A 473 49.20 -13.29 -39.38
C TYR A 473 50.29 -13.15 -38.32
N VAL A 474 51.54 -13.22 -38.76
CA VAL A 474 52.72 -13.02 -37.92
C VAL A 474 53.64 -12.06 -38.63
N THR A 475 53.92 -10.93 -37.99
CA THR A 475 54.87 -9.92 -38.46
C THR A 475 56.01 -9.82 -37.45
N ASP A 476 57.24 -10.01 -37.93
CA ASP A 476 58.45 -9.79 -37.13
C ASP A 476 58.99 -8.40 -37.47
N ILE A 477 59.17 -7.55 -36.45
CA ILE A 477 59.67 -6.17 -36.57
C ILE A 477 61.05 -6.12 -35.94
N SER A 478 62.10 -5.90 -36.73
CA SER A 478 63.45 -5.61 -36.26
C SER A 478 63.55 -4.13 -35.88
N LEU A 479 63.86 -3.83 -34.61
CA LEU A 479 64.10 -2.44 -34.23
C LEU A 479 65.30 -1.88 -34.98
N ARG A 480 66.36 -2.67 -35.19
CA ARG A 480 67.54 -2.20 -35.92
C ARG A 480 67.24 -1.88 -37.39
N GLU A 481 66.64 -2.82 -38.12
CA GLU A 481 66.46 -2.70 -39.58
C GLU A 481 65.19 -1.93 -39.95
N ASP A 482 64.07 -2.23 -39.29
CA ASP A 482 62.76 -1.73 -39.72
C ASP A 482 62.43 -0.36 -39.11
N ILE A 483 62.87 -0.13 -37.87
CA ILE A 483 62.57 1.10 -37.11
C ILE A 483 63.70 2.12 -37.23
N PHE A 484 64.94 1.72 -36.93
CA PHE A 484 66.10 2.62 -36.97
C PHE A 484 66.79 2.65 -38.35
N ALA A 485 66.35 1.84 -39.32
CA ALA A 485 66.89 1.78 -40.68
C ALA A 485 68.41 1.49 -40.76
N ILE A 486 68.95 0.75 -39.79
CA ILE A 486 70.36 0.38 -39.69
C ILE A 486 70.60 -0.96 -40.40
N THR A 487 70.74 -0.91 -41.72
CA THR A 487 70.89 -2.10 -42.58
C THR A 487 72.33 -2.33 -43.05
N ASP A 488 73.05 -1.25 -43.35
CA ASP A 488 74.37 -1.30 -44.00
C ASP A 488 75.50 -0.87 -43.07
N ALA A 489 76.72 -1.37 -43.34
CA ALA A 489 77.90 -0.88 -42.65
C ALA A 489 78.24 0.54 -43.09
N ILE A 490 78.57 1.43 -42.14
CA ILE A 490 78.91 2.82 -42.39
C ILE A 490 80.39 3.05 -42.06
N GLU A 491 81.09 3.82 -42.87
CA GLU A 491 82.46 4.26 -42.58
C GLU A 491 82.44 5.38 -41.54
N ASP A 492 83.13 5.17 -40.41
CA ASP A 492 83.27 6.20 -39.38
C ASP A 492 84.11 7.37 -39.95
N PRO A 493 83.57 8.61 -40.00
CA PRO A 493 84.24 9.74 -40.61
C PRO A 493 85.51 10.21 -39.87
N VAL A 494 85.71 9.76 -38.62
CA VAL A 494 86.86 10.12 -37.78
C VAL A 494 87.97 9.07 -37.87
N THR A 495 87.62 7.79 -37.88
CA THR A 495 88.59 6.68 -37.84
C THR A 495 88.85 6.05 -39.20
N GLY A 496 87.89 6.15 -40.14
CA GLY A 496 87.92 5.47 -41.44
C GLY A 496 87.58 3.98 -41.38
N ASP A 497 87.21 3.46 -40.20
CA ASP A 497 86.85 2.06 -40.02
C ASP A 497 85.39 1.82 -40.41
N LEU A 498 85.10 0.63 -40.95
CA LEU A 498 83.73 0.21 -41.23
C LEU A 498 83.05 -0.25 -39.94
N VAL A 499 82.00 0.47 -39.53
CA VAL A 499 81.15 0.14 -38.39
C VAL A 499 80.01 -0.76 -38.86
N SER A 500 79.94 -1.98 -38.32
CA SER A 500 78.90 -2.94 -38.66
C SER A 500 77.50 -2.44 -38.21
N PRO A 501 76.41 -2.91 -38.84
CA PRO A 501 75.05 -2.58 -38.39
C PRO A 501 74.80 -2.88 -36.91
N ALA A 502 75.34 -4.00 -36.40
CA ALA A 502 75.25 -4.36 -35.00
C ALA A 502 75.95 -3.32 -34.09
N ALA A 503 77.17 -2.90 -34.45
CA ALA A 503 77.90 -1.89 -33.68
C ALA A 503 77.23 -0.50 -33.73
N GLN A 504 76.59 -0.16 -34.87
CA GLN A 504 75.77 1.06 -34.97
C GLN A 504 74.54 1.00 -34.05
N PHE A 505 73.85 -0.15 -33.98
CA PHE A 505 72.70 -0.33 -33.08
C PHE A 505 73.12 -0.30 -31.60
N GLN A 506 74.26 -0.88 -31.25
CA GLN A 506 74.83 -0.79 -29.90
C GLN A 506 75.11 0.65 -29.46
N ALA A 507 75.52 1.51 -30.41
CA ALA A 507 75.67 2.94 -30.14
C ALA A 507 74.33 3.61 -29.82
N VAL A 508 73.24 3.22 -30.50
CA VAL A 508 71.87 3.69 -30.17
C VAL A 508 71.47 3.28 -28.76
N LEU A 509 71.73 2.02 -28.37
CA LEU A 509 71.39 1.51 -27.03
C LEU A 509 72.13 2.22 -25.89
N THR A 510 73.24 2.89 -26.18
CA THR A 510 74.06 3.62 -25.20
C THR A 510 73.95 5.14 -25.34
N ASP A 511 73.13 5.64 -26.26
CA ASP A 511 72.88 7.06 -26.43
C ASP A 511 72.11 7.61 -25.20
N PRO A 512 72.59 8.70 -24.56
CA PRO A 512 71.87 9.36 -23.48
C PRO A 512 70.42 9.78 -23.82
N GLU A 513 70.05 9.91 -25.09
CA GLU A 513 68.67 10.17 -25.51
C GLU A 513 67.73 9.00 -25.23
N TYR A 514 68.21 7.76 -25.31
CA TYR A 514 67.42 6.54 -25.09
C TYR A 514 67.61 5.92 -23.70
N VAL A 515 68.51 6.47 -22.87
CA VAL A 515 68.76 5.97 -21.51
C VAL A 515 68.11 6.89 -20.48
N THR A 516 67.15 6.37 -19.72
CA THR A 516 66.50 7.12 -18.65
C THR A 516 67.44 7.32 -17.45
N PRO A 517 67.16 8.29 -16.55
CA PRO A 517 67.96 8.50 -15.34
C PRO A 517 68.08 7.27 -14.43
N ASP A 518 67.09 6.37 -14.50
CA ASP A 518 67.05 5.13 -13.74
C ASP A 518 67.79 3.98 -14.45
N GLY A 519 68.49 4.25 -15.57
CA GLY A 519 69.29 3.27 -16.32
C GLY A 519 68.49 2.38 -17.27
N VAL A 520 67.19 2.66 -17.47
CA VAL A 520 66.35 1.93 -18.44
C VAL A 520 66.66 2.40 -19.85
N ILE A 521 66.96 1.48 -20.75
CA ILE A 521 67.08 1.78 -22.19
C ILE A 521 65.67 1.76 -22.76
N ALA A 522 65.15 2.86 -23.29
CA ALA A 522 63.81 3.01 -23.83
C ALA A 522 63.86 3.45 -25.29
N LEU A 523 63.35 2.60 -26.19
CA LEU A 523 63.37 2.81 -27.63
C LEU A 523 61.94 3.11 -28.12
N PRO A 524 61.55 4.39 -28.25
CA PRO A 524 60.25 4.77 -28.75
C PRO A 524 60.18 4.64 -30.27
N PHE A 525 59.03 4.21 -30.80
CA PHE A 525 58.76 4.18 -32.23
C PHE A 525 57.25 4.31 -32.53
N THR A 526 56.93 4.55 -33.79
CA THR A 526 55.55 4.75 -34.27
C THR A 526 55.23 3.73 -35.34
N VAL A 527 53.97 3.26 -35.39
CA VAL A 527 53.47 2.41 -36.48
C VAL A 527 52.27 3.09 -37.11
N SER A 528 52.48 3.74 -38.25
CA SER A 528 51.48 4.47 -39.03
C SER A 528 50.65 3.54 -39.92
N PRO A 529 49.32 3.75 -40.01
CA PRO A 529 48.46 3.01 -40.94
C PRO A 529 48.62 3.42 -42.40
N ASN A 530 49.27 4.56 -42.68
CA ASN A 530 49.32 5.17 -44.00
C ASN A 530 50.72 5.23 -44.62
N GLU A 531 51.75 5.33 -43.79
CA GLU A 531 53.13 5.59 -44.24
C GLU A 531 54.02 4.35 -44.20
N ASP A 532 53.70 3.38 -43.33
CA ASP A 532 54.59 2.25 -43.07
C ASP A 532 54.37 1.06 -44.02
N TRP A 533 55.44 0.32 -44.25
CA TRP A 533 55.49 -0.90 -45.06
C TRP A 533 55.44 -2.19 -44.21
N LEU A 534 55.44 -2.05 -42.88
CA LEU A 534 55.48 -3.18 -41.93
C LEU A 534 54.22 -4.05 -41.97
N PHE A 535 53.08 -3.42 -42.23
CA PHE A 535 51.78 -4.09 -42.32
C PHE A 535 51.18 -3.89 -43.70
N SER A 536 50.51 -4.93 -44.21
CA SER A 536 49.94 -4.92 -45.55
C SER A 536 48.74 -3.98 -45.62
N ARG A 537 48.72 -3.08 -46.61
CA ARG A 537 47.58 -2.18 -46.87
C ARG A 537 46.33 -2.89 -47.41
N LEU A 538 46.44 -4.18 -47.71
CA LEU A 538 45.31 -5.03 -48.11
C LEU A 538 44.57 -5.62 -46.91
N LEU A 539 45.08 -5.40 -45.68
CA LEU A 539 44.47 -5.86 -44.45
C LEU A 539 43.61 -4.76 -43.83
N CYS A 540 42.47 -5.14 -43.27
CA CYS A 540 41.55 -4.29 -42.51
C CYS A 540 41.25 -4.94 -41.15
N ASP A 541 40.71 -4.15 -40.21
CA ASP A 541 40.45 -4.59 -38.84
C ASP A 541 41.65 -5.27 -38.18
N ASP A 542 42.86 -4.80 -38.49
CA ASP A 542 44.11 -5.44 -38.11
C ASP A 542 44.42 -5.18 -36.63
N ARG A 543 44.28 -6.23 -35.81
CA ARG A 543 44.38 -6.17 -34.35
C ARG A 543 45.32 -7.23 -33.80
N ILE A 544 46.06 -6.85 -32.75
CA ILE A 544 47.04 -7.68 -32.08
C ILE A 544 46.33 -8.80 -31.31
N GLU A 545 46.88 -10.00 -31.39
CA GLU A 545 46.48 -11.15 -30.57
C GLU A 545 47.51 -11.40 -29.47
N SER A 546 48.80 -11.34 -29.81
CA SER A 546 49.88 -11.45 -28.84
C SER A 546 51.19 -10.86 -29.35
N ILE A 547 52.08 -10.52 -28.41
CA ILE A 547 53.42 -10.01 -28.68
C ILE A 547 54.45 -10.93 -28.04
N ASP A 548 55.53 -11.19 -28.76
CA ASP A 548 56.71 -11.90 -28.27
C ASP A 548 57.95 -11.06 -28.62
N VAL A 549 58.98 -11.13 -27.78
CA VAL A 549 60.20 -10.34 -27.97
C VAL A 549 61.40 -11.27 -27.98
N LYS A 550 62.31 -11.03 -28.93
CA LYS A 550 63.56 -11.74 -29.05
C LYS A 550 64.71 -10.76 -29.10
N ILE A 551 65.65 -10.91 -28.19
CA ILE A 551 66.91 -10.16 -28.17
C ILE A 551 67.96 -10.95 -28.93
N VAL A 552 68.61 -10.34 -29.91
CA VAL A 552 69.65 -10.97 -30.73
C VAL A 552 70.99 -10.39 -30.33
N GLY A 553 71.97 -11.24 -30.04
CA GLY A 553 73.29 -10.77 -29.62
C GLY A 553 74.18 -11.89 -29.10
N ASP A 554 75.42 -11.55 -28.79
CA ASP A 554 76.41 -12.50 -28.28
C ASP A 554 76.52 -12.38 -26.75
N PHE A 555 76.83 -13.48 -26.05
CA PHE A 555 77.11 -13.44 -24.59
C PHE A 555 76.04 -12.81 -23.67
N LEU A 556 74.77 -12.77 -24.10
CA LEU A 556 73.65 -12.15 -23.37
C LEU A 556 73.06 -13.02 -22.24
N GLY A 557 73.88 -13.82 -21.55
CA GLY A 557 73.47 -14.52 -20.32
C GLY A 557 72.66 -15.81 -20.49
N ASP A 558 71.80 -16.08 -19.49
CA ASP A 558 71.10 -17.36 -19.23
C ASP A 558 69.94 -17.70 -20.22
N GLY A 559 69.73 -16.89 -21.26
CA GLY A 559 68.87 -17.24 -22.40
C GLY A 559 67.50 -16.55 -22.44
N GLU A 560 67.10 -15.80 -21.39
CA GLU A 560 65.86 -15.02 -21.33
C GLU A 560 66.08 -13.73 -20.55
N LEU A 561 65.38 -12.66 -20.94
CA LEU A 561 65.50 -11.30 -20.41
C LEU A 561 64.14 -10.67 -20.20
N ASP A 562 64.01 -9.78 -19.23
CA ASP A 562 62.80 -9.03 -18.98
C ASP A 562 62.78 -7.75 -19.83
N VAL A 563 61.74 -7.57 -20.64
CA VAL A 563 61.53 -6.40 -21.51
C VAL A 563 60.17 -5.80 -21.24
N LEU A 564 60.13 -4.48 -21.09
CA LEU A 564 58.91 -3.71 -20.97
C LEU A 564 58.46 -3.24 -22.34
N VAL A 565 57.23 -3.56 -22.73
CA VAL A 565 56.60 -2.98 -23.91
C VAL A 565 55.48 -2.07 -23.44
N ARG A 566 55.55 -0.80 -23.86
CA ARG A 566 54.58 0.24 -23.52
C ARG A 566 53.91 0.72 -24.77
N ARG A 567 52.63 1.07 -24.65
CA ARG A 567 51.87 1.67 -25.72
C ARG A 567 50.90 2.71 -25.18
N GLN A 568 50.78 3.82 -25.89
CA GLN A 568 49.83 4.89 -25.57
C GLN A 568 49.42 5.66 -26.82
N GLY A 569 48.37 6.47 -26.69
CA GLY A 569 47.96 7.41 -27.74
C GLY A 569 46.98 6.81 -28.74
N HIS A 570 46.84 7.47 -29.89
CA HIS A 570 45.85 7.07 -30.89
C HIS A 570 46.29 5.79 -31.62
N GLY A 571 45.31 4.98 -31.99
CA GLY A 571 45.49 3.78 -32.78
C GLY A 571 44.51 3.75 -33.96
N GLY A 572 45.04 3.65 -35.17
CA GLY A 572 44.24 3.62 -36.39
C GLY A 572 43.84 2.21 -36.79
N VAL A 573 42.57 1.99 -37.12
CA VAL A 573 42.07 0.74 -37.71
C VAL A 573 41.58 1.03 -39.13
N ARG A 574 42.01 0.23 -40.11
CA ARG A 574 41.52 0.34 -41.49
C ARG A 574 40.18 -0.36 -41.66
N ARG A 575 39.22 0.28 -42.32
CA ARG A 575 37.89 -0.28 -42.58
C ARG A 575 37.92 -1.35 -43.67
N CYS A 576 37.13 -2.41 -43.52
CA CYS A 576 37.07 -3.45 -44.54
C CYS A 576 36.31 -3.04 -45.81
N ASP A 577 35.36 -2.12 -45.70
CA ASP A 577 34.62 -1.56 -46.84
C ASP A 577 35.37 -0.40 -47.54
N SER A 578 36.64 -0.18 -47.21
CA SER A 578 37.40 0.98 -47.70
C SER A 578 37.91 0.88 -49.14
N GLY A 579 37.54 -0.16 -49.90
CA GLY A 579 38.09 -0.45 -51.23
C GLY A 579 37.98 0.72 -52.24
N ASP A 580 36.92 1.54 -52.11
CA ASP A 580 36.68 2.74 -52.93
C ASP A 580 36.92 4.06 -52.17
N MET A 581 37.35 3.98 -50.91
CA MET A 581 37.46 5.15 -50.05
C MET A 581 38.84 5.83 -50.20
N PRO A 582 38.89 7.18 -50.13
CA PRO A 582 40.15 7.89 -49.95
C PRO A 582 40.90 7.43 -48.69
N LEU A 583 42.24 7.50 -48.72
CA LEU A 583 43.09 7.08 -47.59
C LEU A 583 42.70 7.74 -46.26
N TRP A 584 42.35 9.02 -46.28
CA TRP A 584 41.97 9.79 -45.08
C TRP A 584 40.62 9.37 -44.45
N SER A 585 39.76 8.64 -45.18
CA SER A 585 38.49 8.10 -44.67
C SER A 585 38.50 6.58 -44.57
N SER A 586 39.64 5.95 -44.88
CA SER A 586 39.81 4.49 -44.87
C SER A 586 40.24 3.97 -43.50
N VAL A 587 40.64 4.87 -42.60
CA VAL A 587 41.14 4.57 -41.26
C VAL A 587 40.31 5.39 -40.27
N GLU A 588 39.84 4.75 -39.21
CA GLU A 588 39.29 5.45 -38.05
C GLU A 588 40.28 5.36 -36.89
N ASP A 589 40.35 6.43 -36.10
CA ASP A 589 41.26 6.54 -34.97
C ASP A 589 40.53 6.32 -33.66
N TYR A 590 41.19 5.60 -32.75
CA TYR A 590 40.68 5.26 -31.43
C TYR A 590 41.66 5.67 -30.35
N ASP A 591 41.15 6.01 -29.17
CA ASP A 591 41.95 6.49 -28.06
C ASP A 591 42.17 5.37 -27.05
N PHE A 592 43.43 5.11 -26.73
CA PHE A 592 43.82 4.13 -25.73
C PHE A 592 44.64 4.80 -24.63
N GLU A 593 44.34 4.44 -23.37
CA GLU A 593 45.14 4.85 -22.22
C GLU A 593 46.52 4.18 -22.27
N LEU A 594 47.50 4.73 -21.54
CA LEU A 594 48.82 4.11 -21.43
C LEU A 594 48.68 2.71 -20.84
N ASP A 595 49.20 1.72 -21.55
CA ASP A 595 49.32 0.35 -21.08
C ASP A 595 50.76 -0.15 -21.22
N GLN A 596 51.14 -1.04 -20.31
CA GLN A 596 52.50 -1.53 -20.17
C GLN A 596 52.47 -2.99 -19.72
N VAL A 597 53.19 -3.81 -20.48
CA VAL A 597 53.36 -5.24 -20.19
C VAL A 597 54.82 -5.57 -20.01
N LEU A 598 55.10 -6.46 -19.06
CA LEU A 598 56.40 -7.10 -18.91
C LEU A 598 56.39 -8.39 -19.73
N ILE A 599 57.33 -8.51 -20.65
CA ILE A 599 57.53 -9.68 -21.52
C ILE A 599 58.87 -10.30 -21.19
N GLN A 600 58.86 -11.59 -20.87
CA GLN A 600 60.06 -12.40 -20.78
C GLN A 600 60.52 -12.71 -22.20
N ALA A 601 61.46 -11.93 -22.72
CA ALA A 601 62.04 -12.05 -24.04
C ALA A 601 63.05 -13.20 -24.11
N GLY A 602 63.09 -13.91 -25.23
CA GLY A 602 64.12 -14.93 -25.46
C GLY A 602 65.40 -14.33 -26.05
N VAL A 603 66.55 -14.93 -25.73
CA VAL A 603 67.86 -14.54 -26.30
C VAL A 603 68.23 -15.47 -27.45
N ASN A 604 68.42 -14.93 -28.65
CA ASN A 604 68.69 -15.64 -29.92
C ASN A 604 67.63 -16.68 -30.34
N ALA A 605 66.63 -16.93 -29.50
CA ALA A 605 65.46 -17.77 -29.70
C ALA A 605 64.23 -17.06 -29.12
N TRP A 606 63.04 -17.58 -29.40
CA TRP A 606 61.81 -17.09 -28.78
C TRP A 606 61.70 -17.63 -27.35
N SER A 607 60.99 -16.90 -26.49
CA SER A 607 60.83 -17.20 -25.07
C SER A 607 60.14 -18.54 -24.81
N TYR A 608 60.51 -19.22 -23.71
CA TYR A 608 59.79 -20.40 -23.24
C TYR A 608 58.47 -20.05 -22.53
N ALA A 609 58.34 -18.82 -22.02
CA ALA A 609 57.12 -18.34 -21.41
C ALA A 609 55.96 -18.17 -22.41
N GLY A 610 56.29 -18.09 -23.71
CA GLY A 610 55.32 -17.87 -24.78
C GLY A 610 54.96 -16.41 -24.98
N ALA A 611 54.10 -16.14 -25.97
CA ALA A 611 53.71 -14.78 -26.30
C ALA A 611 52.71 -14.20 -25.28
N ASN A 612 52.83 -12.91 -25.04
CA ASN A 612 52.01 -12.16 -24.10
C ASN A 612 50.79 -11.57 -24.82
N SER A 613 49.59 -11.72 -24.25
CA SER A 613 48.33 -11.23 -24.83
C SER A 613 47.85 -9.91 -24.20
N GLY A 614 48.70 -9.17 -23.48
CA GLY A 614 48.28 -7.96 -22.76
C GLY A 614 47.84 -6.82 -23.68
N PHE A 615 48.34 -6.77 -24.92
CA PHE A 615 47.85 -5.86 -25.97
C PHE A 615 46.81 -6.53 -26.90
N ALA A 616 46.17 -7.61 -26.48
CA ALA A 616 45.16 -8.26 -27.31
C ALA A 616 44.01 -7.30 -27.67
N ALA A 617 43.53 -7.42 -28.90
CA ALA A 617 42.55 -6.54 -29.54
C ALA A 617 42.97 -5.09 -29.77
N TRP A 618 44.17 -4.65 -29.38
CA TRP A 618 44.65 -3.33 -29.79
C TRP A 618 44.97 -3.31 -31.29
N PRO A 619 44.85 -2.16 -32.00
CA PRO A 619 45.20 -2.10 -33.42
C PRO A 619 46.70 -2.35 -33.62
N VAL A 620 47.15 -2.90 -34.74
CA VAL A 620 48.61 -3.01 -34.99
C VAL A 620 49.26 -1.63 -35.17
N HIS A 621 48.51 -0.66 -35.69
CA HIS A 621 48.94 0.72 -35.85
C HIS A 621 48.78 1.50 -34.54
N GLY A 622 49.81 2.25 -34.15
CA GLY A 622 49.81 3.02 -32.92
C GLY A 622 50.82 4.16 -32.98
N GLU A 623 50.42 5.30 -32.45
CA GLU A 623 51.24 6.51 -32.47
C GLU A 623 52.47 6.41 -31.59
N GLN A 624 52.41 5.70 -30.46
CA GLN A 624 53.52 5.64 -29.51
C GLN A 624 53.70 4.24 -28.95
N TRP A 625 54.71 3.55 -29.48
CA TRP A 625 55.25 2.31 -28.94
C TRP A 625 56.56 2.61 -28.21
N THR A 626 56.87 1.85 -27.18
CA THR A 626 58.20 1.88 -26.56
C THR A 626 58.60 0.49 -26.12
N VAL A 627 59.76 0.03 -26.57
CA VAL A 627 60.40 -1.18 -26.07
C VAL A 627 61.51 -0.76 -25.13
N ALA A 628 61.46 -1.25 -23.90
CA ALA A 628 62.38 -0.84 -22.85
C ALA A 628 63.06 -2.03 -22.18
N ILE A 629 64.38 -1.94 -22.01
CA ILE A 629 65.20 -2.92 -21.29
C ILE A 629 65.53 -2.34 -19.92
N PRO A 630 64.88 -2.80 -18.84
CA PRO A 630 65.24 -2.39 -17.50
C PRO A 630 66.63 -2.92 -17.10
N PRO A 631 67.38 -2.18 -16.28
CA PRO A 631 68.65 -2.64 -15.72
C PRO A 631 68.45 -3.74 -14.67
N GLY A 632 69.54 -4.45 -14.34
CA GLY A 632 69.53 -5.60 -13.44
C GLY A 632 69.03 -5.35 -12.00
N ASP A 633 69.11 -4.11 -11.53
CA ASP A 633 68.59 -3.68 -10.23
C ASP A 633 67.07 -3.52 -10.21
N LEU A 634 66.45 -3.23 -11.37
CA LEU A 634 64.99 -3.19 -11.54
C LEU A 634 64.42 -4.54 -12.00
N ALA A 635 65.14 -5.25 -12.87
CA ALA A 635 64.77 -6.58 -13.36
C ALA A 635 65.94 -7.56 -13.17
N PRO A 636 65.91 -8.40 -12.11
CA PRO A 636 67.03 -9.30 -11.80
C PRO A 636 67.41 -10.27 -12.92
N ALA A 637 66.47 -10.60 -13.82
CA ALA A 637 66.74 -11.40 -15.02
C ALA A 637 67.74 -10.73 -15.98
N ASN A 638 67.93 -9.41 -15.87
CA ASN A 638 68.80 -8.62 -16.72
C ASN A 638 70.15 -8.30 -16.05
N ALA A 639 70.49 -8.94 -14.92
CA ALA A 639 71.66 -8.59 -14.11
C ALA A 639 73.01 -8.81 -14.81
N ASP A 640 73.06 -9.73 -15.77
CA ASP A 640 74.24 -10.09 -16.56
C ASP A 640 74.20 -9.57 -18.00
N VAL A 641 73.18 -8.77 -18.36
CA VAL A 641 73.06 -8.19 -19.69
C VAL A 641 74.04 -7.05 -19.88
N ASP A 642 74.86 -7.17 -20.92
CA ASP A 642 75.62 -6.06 -21.47
C ASP A 642 74.90 -5.51 -22.72
N PRO A 643 74.36 -4.27 -22.69
CA PRO A 643 73.73 -3.65 -23.85
C PRO A 643 74.64 -3.58 -25.09
N LEU A 644 75.97 -3.51 -24.90
CA LEU A 644 76.93 -3.52 -26.00
C LEU A 644 77.06 -4.87 -26.70
N SER A 645 76.45 -5.91 -26.15
CA SER A 645 76.43 -7.24 -26.76
C SER A 645 75.13 -7.53 -27.52
N ILE A 646 74.15 -6.61 -27.47
CA ILE A 646 72.89 -6.70 -28.20
C ILE A 646 73.11 -6.22 -29.65
N SER A 647 72.83 -7.07 -30.61
CA SER A 647 72.92 -6.78 -32.05
C SER A 647 71.58 -6.38 -32.67
N ASP A 648 70.46 -6.81 -32.10
CA ASP A 648 69.11 -6.45 -32.56
C ASP A 648 68.05 -6.76 -31.47
N ILE A 649 66.88 -6.16 -31.61
CA ILE A 649 65.68 -6.48 -30.83
C ILE A 649 64.55 -6.72 -31.84
N ILE A 650 63.97 -7.92 -31.81
CA ILE A 650 62.91 -8.31 -32.73
C ILE A 650 61.61 -8.46 -31.95
N VAL A 651 60.61 -7.68 -32.31
CA VAL A 651 59.24 -7.76 -31.79
C VAL A 651 58.40 -8.56 -32.76
N ARG A 652 57.91 -9.72 -32.34
CA ARG A 652 56.95 -10.51 -33.09
C ARG A 652 55.55 -10.12 -32.67
N VAL A 653 54.80 -9.58 -33.62
CA VAL A 653 53.38 -9.26 -33.46
C VAL A 653 52.58 -10.36 -34.15
N ARG A 654 51.83 -11.13 -33.37
CA ARG A 654 50.76 -11.99 -33.91
C ARG A 654 49.49 -11.16 -33.93
N HIS A 655 48.86 -11.08 -35.08
CA HIS A 655 47.69 -10.24 -35.29
C HIS A 655 46.64 -10.96 -36.14
N ARG A 656 45.42 -10.46 -36.08
CA ARG A 656 44.28 -10.95 -36.86
C ARG A 656 43.71 -9.81 -37.66
N ALA A 657 43.50 -10.07 -38.94
CA ALA A 657 42.98 -9.08 -39.86
C ALA A 657 42.07 -9.72 -40.91
N ASN A 658 41.15 -8.92 -41.43
CA ASN A 658 40.35 -9.23 -42.60
C ASN A 658 41.03 -8.68 -43.88
N THR A 659 40.51 -9.05 -45.05
CA THR A 659 40.97 -8.48 -46.32
C THR A 659 40.08 -7.30 -46.70
N VAL A 660 40.68 -6.19 -47.11
CA VAL A 660 39.94 -5.04 -47.65
C VAL A 660 39.11 -5.49 -48.85
N GLY A 661 37.84 -5.09 -48.85
CA GLY A 661 36.89 -5.38 -49.91
C GLY A 661 37.35 -4.91 -51.29
N PRO A 662 36.98 -5.62 -52.37
CA PRO A 662 37.27 -5.14 -53.71
C PRO A 662 36.54 -3.82 -54.00
N ALA A 663 37.14 -3.01 -54.86
CA ALA A 663 36.50 -1.81 -55.41
C ALA A 663 35.13 -2.18 -56.02
N GLY A 664 34.09 -1.43 -55.66
CA GLY A 664 32.70 -1.63 -56.07
C GLY A 664 31.81 -2.41 -55.09
N SER A 665 32.33 -2.90 -53.95
CA SER A 665 31.55 -3.64 -52.96
C SER A 665 30.53 -2.79 -52.18
N GLY A 666 30.65 -1.46 -52.22
CA GLY A 666 29.81 -0.56 -51.44
C GLY A 666 30.24 -0.47 -49.97
N VAL A 667 29.48 0.32 -49.21
CA VAL A 667 29.72 0.59 -47.78
C VAL A 667 28.83 -0.34 -46.95
N PHE A 668 29.36 -0.90 -45.87
CA PHE A 668 28.55 -1.70 -44.96
C PHE A 668 27.43 -0.85 -44.35
N THR A 669 26.20 -1.36 -44.35
CA THR A 669 25.04 -0.68 -43.75
C THR A 669 24.48 -1.51 -42.60
N PRO A 670 24.86 -1.17 -41.36
CA PRO A 670 24.38 -1.86 -40.16
C PRO A 670 22.85 -1.87 -40.10
N SER A 671 22.25 -3.03 -39.81
CA SER A 671 20.82 -3.18 -39.59
C SER A 671 20.56 -4.16 -38.44
N CYS A 672 19.47 -4.00 -37.69
CA CYS A 672 19.11 -4.91 -36.60
C CYS A 672 18.47 -6.23 -37.08
N GLY A 673 18.45 -6.50 -38.38
CA GLY A 673 17.65 -7.57 -38.96
C GLY A 673 16.16 -7.20 -39.02
N GLY A 674 15.46 -7.72 -40.01
CA GLY A 674 14.02 -7.49 -40.23
C GLY A 674 13.13 -8.58 -39.67
#